data_AF-A0A3D4A9T8-F1
#
_entry.id   AF-A0A3D4A9T8-F1
#
_cell.length_a   1.000
_cell.length_b   1.000
_cell.length_c   1.000
_cell.angle_alpha   90.00
_cell.angle_beta   90.00
_cell.angle_gamma   90.00
#
_symmetry.space_group_name_H-M   'P 1'
#
loop_
_entity.id
_entity.type
_entity.pdbx_description
1 polymer ?
#
loop_
_entity_poly.entity_id
_entity_poly.type
_entity_poly.pdbx_seq_one_letter_code
_entity_poly.pdbx_strand_id
1 'polypeptide(L)'
;MDFEKNTMLFGADPTPRIAAIELGETGTVKVYRREKDGSTLVDVEPFHPFVWADSDVVDLGIEAEKLDGDLKYGWRVTVDSWKELIALRNGLKSAGRDFFAFTDPVQHYLTATGRTLFKDLPFEELKRMQVEVLSFSDDSNDHLMSIALSDNSGWEDLLIVDPKNVEESERSALKKLTSLIKERDPDVIEGHNLFRFDLPYLVARANKTKTKLDWGRSGGFLRSRPSRLQIAEKTIDYPKFAIDGRHFVDTFLLAQFYDVGMRTLSGFERADVARHFGFCDSEELSALTGKELQRAYIDNDERFRQRALCGVRETRAVAELLSPSYFIQAQIFPYNYQDVIVRGNATRINALFLREYFRQRHSIPEMPMVRGFEGGYTDIFFTGVARNVWHCDVASLYPSIMLQFDCFPQTDQLQIFRHLLTDLRTFRLEAKANMRAEKDPAKQRHFHALQNTFKILINSFYGYLGFAQGHFADFDAAARVTQIGRDLLKKMIDWLNAQGAQVIEVDTDGIYFVPPPIPVEAGVSPAKNNKAAGTAATIEEAIAELREGLAAELPPGIEVEFDEQFDAMFSYKAKNYALLTREGDVIIKGGALKSRGLEKFQRVFLEEMTKLLMQGKPEAIVDLREKFEKKIRNREWKIDMLMKTDTLQDSLDKYRAKIAGSARNRAAAYELALASGRNYRPGDQISYYITGATKKL
;
A
#
# COMPACT_ATOMS: atom_id res chain seq x y z
N MET A 1 -4.42 -3.85 29.13
CA MET A 1 -2.95 -4.04 29.08
C MET A 1 -2.39 -2.81 28.41
N ASP A 2 -1.26 -2.27 28.88
CA ASP A 2 -0.60 -1.15 28.20
C ASP A 2 -0.21 -1.58 26.78
N PHE A 3 -0.57 -0.78 25.78
CA PHE A 3 -0.50 -1.15 24.36
C PHE A 3 0.88 -1.68 23.96
N GLU A 4 1.92 -0.96 24.35
CA GLU A 4 3.32 -1.24 24.03
C GLU A 4 3.83 -2.53 24.70
N LYS A 5 3.12 -3.05 25.71
CA LYS A 5 3.44 -4.28 26.44
C LYS A 5 2.73 -5.51 25.87
N ASN A 6 1.93 -5.37 24.82
CA ASN A 6 1.29 -6.52 24.18
C ASN A 6 2.33 -7.37 23.45
N THR A 7 2.81 -8.42 24.10
CA THR A 7 3.88 -9.30 23.57
C THR A 7 3.45 -10.10 22.36
N MET A 8 2.15 -10.37 22.19
CA MET A 8 1.63 -11.07 21.01
C MET A 8 1.73 -10.18 19.77
N LEU A 9 1.46 -8.88 19.93
CA LEU A 9 1.54 -7.90 18.86
C LEU A 9 2.99 -7.45 18.60
N PHE A 10 3.72 -7.05 19.64
CA PHE A 10 5.05 -6.45 19.53
C PHE A 10 6.22 -7.43 19.66
N GLY A 11 5.95 -8.70 19.96
CA GLY A 11 6.98 -9.68 20.29
C GLY A 11 7.42 -9.58 21.75
N ALA A 12 7.82 -10.73 22.32
CA ALA A 12 8.09 -10.89 23.74
C ALA A 12 9.44 -10.33 24.21
N ASP A 13 10.42 -10.15 23.31
CA ASP A 13 11.72 -9.60 23.67
C ASP A 13 11.67 -8.06 23.60
N PRO A 14 11.95 -7.35 24.72
CA PRO A 14 11.83 -5.90 24.79
C PRO A 14 13.07 -5.15 24.27
N THR A 15 14.05 -5.83 23.65
CA THR A 15 15.31 -5.21 23.22
C THR A 15 15.04 -3.95 22.39
N PRO A 16 15.46 -2.77 22.87
CA PRO A 16 15.09 -1.52 22.25
C PRO A 16 16.03 -1.15 21.10
N ARG A 17 15.55 -0.25 20.25
CA ARG A 17 16.31 0.51 19.24
C ARG A 17 17.09 -0.36 18.25
N ILE A 18 16.59 -1.57 17.97
CA ILE A 18 17.06 -2.40 16.87
C ILE A 18 16.74 -1.69 15.55
N ALA A 19 17.78 -1.35 14.80
CA ALA A 19 17.68 -0.68 13.51
C ALA A 19 17.63 -1.68 12.34
N ALA A 20 18.38 -2.77 12.40
CA ALA A 20 18.41 -3.80 11.36
C ALA A 20 18.92 -5.14 11.91
N ILE A 21 18.47 -6.24 11.30
CA ILE A 21 19.00 -7.58 11.53
C ILE A 21 19.61 -8.09 10.23
N GLU A 22 20.78 -8.70 10.30
CA GLU A 22 21.43 -9.34 9.15
C GLU A 22 21.96 -10.71 9.50
N LEU A 23 22.00 -11.60 8.52
CA LEU A 23 22.71 -12.87 8.68
C LEU A 23 24.22 -12.60 8.76
N GLY A 24 24.85 -13.08 9.82
CA GLY A 24 26.28 -12.92 10.08
C GLY A 24 27.12 -13.98 9.38
N GLU A 25 28.29 -14.26 9.95
CA GLU A 25 29.08 -15.43 9.58
C GLU A 25 28.39 -16.73 10.04
N THR A 26 28.92 -17.88 9.63
CA THR A 26 28.30 -19.20 9.86
C THR A 26 27.79 -19.34 11.30
N GLY A 27 26.46 -19.48 11.44
CA GLY A 27 25.79 -19.68 12.72
C GLY A 27 25.60 -18.44 13.58
N THR A 28 25.71 -17.24 13.00
CA THR A 28 25.48 -15.97 13.71
C THR A 28 24.54 -15.03 12.98
N VAL A 29 23.96 -14.08 13.71
CA VAL A 29 23.29 -12.90 13.18
C VAL A 29 23.95 -11.63 13.73
N LYS A 30 23.82 -10.53 12.99
CA LYS A 30 24.20 -9.20 13.43
C LYS A 30 22.96 -8.39 13.75
N VAL A 31 22.93 -7.83 14.95
CA VAL A 31 21.87 -6.97 15.45
C VAL A 31 22.43 -5.55 15.50
N TYR A 32 22.00 -4.71 14.56
CA TYR A 32 22.37 -3.29 14.54
C TYR A 32 21.41 -2.51 15.44
N ARG A 33 21.93 -1.80 16.43
CA ARG A 33 21.16 -0.94 17.32
C ARG A 33 21.60 0.51 17.22
N ARG A 34 20.65 1.44 17.35
CA ARG A 34 20.91 2.88 17.38
C ARG A 34 20.94 3.34 18.83
N GLU A 35 22.03 3.93 19.28
CA GLU A 35 22.09 4.52 20.63
C GLU A 35 21.43 5.90 20.66
N LYS A 36 21.19 6.45 21.86
CA LYS A 36 20.54 7.77 22.03
C LYS A 36 21.38 8.94 21.52
N ASP A 37 22.71 8.77 21.51
CA ASP A 37 23.65 9.74 20.91
C ASP A 37 23.73 9.64 19.38
N GLY A 38 22.98 8.72 18.78
CA GLY A 38 22.95 8.48 17.35
C GLY A 38 24.08 7.59 16.84
N SER A 39 24.93 7.01 17.69
CA SER A 39 25.93 6.01 17.30
C SER A 39 25.29 4.64 16.99
N THR A 40 25.97 3.82 16.19
CA THR A 40 25.52 2.45 15.87
C THR A 40 26.30 1.44 16.70
N LEU A 41 25.60 0.58 17.42
CA LEU A 41 26.15 -0.60 18.08
C LEU A 41 25.80 -1.85 17.28
N VAL A 42 26.72 -2.81 17.22
CA VAL A 42 26.53 -4.09 16.51
C VAL A 42 26.77 -5.25 17.46
N ASP A 43 25.71 -5.97 17.79
CA ASP A 43 25.80 -7.21 18.55
C ASP A 43 25.90 -8.39 17.56
N VAL A 44 26.78 -9.35 17.83
CA VAL A 44 26.87 -10.61 17.08
C VAL A 44 26.35 -11.72 17.98
N GLU A 45 25.27 -12.36 17.55
CA GLU A 45 24.56 -13.36 18.38
C GLU A 45 24.48 -14.71 17.66
N PRO A 46 24.39 -15.83 18.41
CA PRO A 46 24.14 -17.15 17.83
C PRO A 46 22.84 -17.19 17.03
N PHE A 47 22.86 -17.91 15.91
CA PHE A 47 21.71 -18.09 15.05
C PHE A 47 21.30 -19.55 14.97
N HIS A 48 20.12 -19.85 15.51
CA HIS A 48 19.56 -21.20 15.55
C HIS A 48 18.28 -21.28 14.69
N PRO A 49 18.40 -21.41 13.36
CA PRO A 49 17.24 -21.60 12.49
C PRO A 49 16.57 -22.94 12.75
N PHE A 50 15.31 -23.07 12.34
CA PHE A 50 14.49 -24.21 12.71
C PHE A 50 13.50 -24.62 11.62
N VAL A 51 12.89 -25.79 11.77
CA VAL A 51 11.75 -26.24 10.98
C VAL A 51 10.66 -26.76 11.90
N TRP A 52 9.40 -26.59 11.49
CA TRP A 52 8.30 -27.38 12.00
C TRP A 52 8.13 -28.62 11.11
N ALA A 53 8.20 -29.81 11.69
CA ALA A 53 8.11 -31.09 10.98
C ALA A 53 6.86 -31.86 11.39
N ASP A 54 6.37 -32.71 10.48
CA ASP A 54 5.22 -33.60 10.70
C ASP A 54 5.56 -34.83 11.59
N SER A 55 6.83 -35.15 11.70
CA SER A 55 7.36 -36.35 12.35
C SER A 55 8.66 -36.05 13.09
N ASP A 56 9.09 -36.97 13.97
CA ASP A 56 10.42 -36.88 14.56
C ASP A 56 11.52 -37.08 13.49
N VAL A 57 12.75 -36.73 13.84
CA VAL A 57 13.93 -36.88 12.97
C VAL A 57 15.09 -37.60 13.66
N VAL A 58 14.76 -38.46 14.64
CA VAL A 58 15.77 -39.16 15.44
C VAL A 58 16.63 -40.08 14.57
N ASP A 59 16.06 -40.65 13.52
CA ASP A 59 16.77 -41.46 12.52
C ASP A 59 17.82 -40.68 11.72
N LEU A 60 17.70 -39.35 11.65
CA LEU A 60 18.71 -38.47 11.04
C LEU A 60 19.83 -38.08 12.02
N GLY A 61 19.77 -38.54 13.27
CA GLY A 61 20.74 -38.20 14.32
C GLY A 61 20.65 -36.76 14.80
N ILE A 62 19.51 -36.09 14.57
CA ILE A 62 19.26 -34.71 14.96
C ILE A 62 18.20 -34.71 16.06
N GLU A 63 18.42 -33.91 17.10
CA GLU A 63 17.43 -33.75 18.17
C GLU A 63 16.18 -33.01 17.67
N ALA A 64 15.01 -33.53 18.03
CA ALA A 64 13.71 -32.96 17.72
C ALA A 64 12.92 -32.78 19.00
N GLU A 65 12.27 -31.63 19.14
CA GLU A 65 11.37 -31.32 20.25
C GLU A 65 9.93 -31.61 19.83
N LYS A 66 9.22 -32.42 20.62
CA LYS A 66 7.77 -32.58 20.46
C LYS A 66 7.06 -31.31 20.94
N LEU A 67 6.18 -30.78 20.10
CA LEU A 67 5.40 -29.57 20.41
C LEU A 67 4.05 -29.93 21.02
N ASP A 68 3.47 -28.97 21.75
CA ASP A 68 2.11 -29.07 22.29
C ASP A 68 1.05 -29.07 21.16
N GLY A 69 -0.12 -29.64 21.47
CA GLY A 69 -1.23 -29.78 20.52
C GLY A 69 -1.10 -30.94 19.54
N ASP A 70 -2.05 -31.01 18.62
CA ASP A 70 -2.26 -32.14 17.70
C ASP A 70 -2.32 -31.73 16.22
N LEU A 71 -1.88 -30.51 15.89
CA LEU A 71 -1.84 -30.01 14.50
C LEU A 71 -0.72 -30.69 13.70
N LYS A 72 -0.82 -30.63 12.36
CA LYS A 72 0.03 -31.37 11.40
C LYS A 72 1.52 -31.33 11.74
N TYR A 73 2.07 -30.12 11.93
CA TYR A 73 3.50 -29.97 12.18
C TYR A 73 3.78 -29.93 13.69
N GLY A 74 3.81 -31.13 14.29
CA GLY A 74 3.91 -31.33 15.73
C GLY A 74 5.31 -31.52 16.30
N TRP A 75 6.35 -31.28 15.50
CA TRP A 75 7.75 -31.38 15.92
C TRP A 75 8.53 -30.13 15.52
N ARG A 76 9.50 -29.72 16.34
CA ARG A 76 10.45 -28.65 16.02
C ARG A 76 11.85 -29.21 15.97
N VAL A 77 12.57 -28.90 14.90
CA VAL A 77 13.97 -29.27 14.74
C VAL A 77 14.77 -27.99 14.56
N THR A 78 15.79 -27.81 15.38
CA THR A 78 16.67 -26.63 15.37
C THR A 78 18.07 -27.04 14.97
N VAL A 79 18.75 -26.19 14.21
CA VAL A 79 20.13 -26.39 13.75
C VAL A 79 20.95 -25.12 13.98
N ASP A 80 22.26 -25.17 13.78
CA ASP A 80 23.17 -24.09 14.22
C ASP A 80 23.63 -23.17 13.09
N SER A 81 23.14 -23.38 11.86
CA SER A 81 23.46 -22.49 10.75
C SER A 81 22.43 -22.50 9.63
N TRP A 82 22.40 -21.43 8.83
CA TRP A 82 21.56 -21.37 7.63
C TRP A 82 21.89 -22.48 6.63
N LYS A 83 23.17 -22.87 6.56
CA LYS A 83 23.66 -23.95 5.69
C LYS A 83 23.09 -25.30 6.14
N GLU A 84 23.10 -25.59 7.44
CA GLU A 84 22.49 -26.79 8.00
C GLU A 84 20.99 -26.81 7.79
N LEU A 85 20.30 -25.67 7.91
CA LEU A 85 18.86 -25.61 7.64
C LEU A 85 18.56 -26.01 6.19
N ILE A 86 19.34 -25.53 5.22
CA ILE A 86 19.18 -25.92 3.81
C ILE A 86 19.41 -27.43 3.65
N ALA A 87 20.43 -27.99 4.30
CA ALA A 87 20.71 -29.43 4.25
C ALA A 87 19.56 -30.26 4.87
N LEU A 88 19.07 -29.87 6.05
CA LEU A 88 17.96 -30.51 6.73
C LEU A 88 16.70 -30.50 5.87
N ARG A 89 16.33 -29.35 5.30
CA ARG A 89 15.15 -29.22 4.41
C ARG A 89 15.24 -30.13 3.19
N ASN A 90 16.42 -30.26 2.60
CA ASN A 90 16.63 -31.18 1.48
C ASN A 90 16.52 -32.64 1.92
N GLY A 91 17.10 -33.00 3.07
CA GLY A 91 17.02 -34.34 3.66
C GLY A 91 15.59 -34.77 3.96
N LEU A 92 14.82 -33.90 4.64
CA LEU A 92 13.40 -34.13 4.94
C LEU A 92 12.58 -34.36 3.67
N LYS A 93 12.78 -33.50 2.66
CA LYS A 93 12.10 -33.65 1.36
C LYS A 93 12.45 -34.97 0.68
N SER A 94 13.72 -35.38 0.72
CA SER A 94 14.18 -36.66 0.15
C SER A 94 13.61 -37.87 0.89
N ALA A 95 13.37 -37.74 2.20
CA ALA A 95 12.74 -38.76 3.03
C ALA A 95 11.20 -38.79 2.90
N GLY A 96 10.59 -37.89 2.11
CA GLY A 96 9.14 -37.80 1.96
C GLY A 96 8.41 -37.28 3.20
N ARG A 97 9.10 -36.53 4.07
CA ARG A 97 8.53 -35.91 5.28
C ARG A 97 8.10 -34.49 4.99
N ASP A 98 6.91 -34.12 5.45
CA ASP A 98 6.42 -32.75 5.31
C ASP A 98 7.01 -31.86 6.40
N PHE A 99 7.34 -30.62 6.02
CA PHE A 99 7.82 -29.61 6.96
C PHE A 99 7.44 -28.21 6.49
N PHE A 100 7.43 -27.28 7.45
CA PHE A 100 7.37 -25.85 7.19
C PHE A 100 8.62 -25.15 7.74
N ALA A 101 9.17 -24.24 6.94
CA ALA A 101 10.32 -23.42 7.31
C ALA A 101 10.23 -22.07 6.59
N PHE A 102 10.61 -20.98 7.25
CA PHE A 102 10.75 -19.70 6.57
C PHE A 102 11.88 -19.74 5.54
N THR A 103 11.76 -18.91 4.52
CA THR A 103 12.76 -18.80 3.44
C THR A 103 13.76 -17.66 3.67
N ASP A 104 13.56 -16.87 4.71
CA ASP A 104 14.37 -15.71 5.07
C ASP A 104 15.02 -15.93 6.45
N PRO A 105 16.36 -15.93 6.57
CA PRO A 105 17.05 -16.11 7.84
C PRO A 105 16.70 -15.03 8.88
N VAL A 106 16.43 -13.80 8.43
CA VAL A 106 16.06 -12.71 9.36
C VAL A 106 14.71 -13.00 10.01
N GLN A 107 13.75 -13.50 9.23
CA GLN A 107 12.45 -13.90 9.77
C GLN A 107 12.58 -15.05 10.78
N HIS A 108 13.46 -16.04 10.54
CA HIS A 108 13.74 -17.10 11.52
C HIS A 108 14.20 -16.50 12.84
N TYR A 109 15.21 -15.63 12.82
CA TYR A 109 15.77 -15.03 14.03
C TYR A 109 14.74 -14.18 14.79
N LEU A 110 14.03 -13.28 14.09
CA LEU A 110 13.03 -12.40 14.72
C LEU A 110 11.84 -13.20 15.27
N THR A 111 11.43 -14.27 14.59
CA THR A 111 10.37 -15.17 15.06
C THR A 111 10.84 -15.92 16.31
N ALA A 112 12.05 -16.48 16.28
CA ALA A 112 12.56 -17.32 17.35
C ALA A 112 12.86 -16.55 18.64
N THR A 113 13.43 -15.35 18.51
CA THR A 113 13.76 -14.49 19.65
C THR A 113 12.56 -13.69 20.16
N GLY A 114 11.54 -13.47 19.31
CA GLY A 114 10.46 -12.55 19.63
C GLY A 114 10.87 -11.08 19.58
N ARG A 115 12.04 -10.76 19.02
CA ARG A 115 12.48 -9.38 18.75
C ARG A 115 11.76 -8.81 17.53
N THR A 116 11.67 -7.49 17.49
CA THR A 116 11.20 -6.70 16.34
C THR A 116 12.03 -5.41 16.27
N LEU A 117 11.86 -4.62 15.22
CA LEU A 117 12.66 -3.42 15.00
C LEU A 117 12.04 -2.22 15.73
N PHE A 118 12.86 -1.21 15.99
CA PHE A 118 12.45 0.16 16.34
C PHE A 118 11.64 0.36 17.62
N LYS A 119 11.55 -0.63 18.53
CA LYS A 119 11.03 -0.39 19.89
C LYS A 119 11.83 0.74 20.55
N ASP A 120 11.18 1.67 21.24
CA ASP A 120 11.82 2.83 21.89
C ASP A 120 12.73 3.69 20.99
N LEU A 121 12.53 3.63 19.67
CA LEU A 121 13.16 4.51 18.69
C LEU A 121 12.06 5.39 18.07
N PRO A 122 12.06 6.71 18.30
CA PRO A 122 11.18 7.63 17.58
C PRO A 122 11.49 7.61 16.08
N PHE A 123 10.47 7.82 15.25
CA PHE A 123 10.64 7.85 13.78
C PHE A 123 11.57 8.99 13.34
N GLU A 124 11.56 10.10 14.07
CA GLU A 124 12.39 11.28 13.87
C GLU A 124 13.87 11.01 14.15
N GLU A 125 14.18 10.06 15.04
CA GLU A 125 15.55 9.66 15.38
C GLU A 125 16.12 8.60 14.41
N LEU A 126 15.27 7.93 13.64
CA LEU A 126 15.73 7.01 12.60
C LEU A 126 16.47 7.83 11.54
N LYS A 127 17.74 7.51 11.26
CA LYS A 127 18.52 8.24 10.26
C LYS A 127 18.07 7.85 8.87
N ARG A 128 17.44 8.76 8.13
CA ARG A 128 16.87 8.52 6.79
C ARG A 128 17.52 9.46 5.79
N MET A 129 18.15 8.91 4.75
CA MET A 129 18.79 9.67 3.69
C MET A 129 18.02 9.50 2.38
N GLN A 130 17.64 10.59 1.74
CA GLN A 130 17.03 10.59 0.42
C GLN A 130 18.10 10.71 -0.67
N VAL A 131 17.93 9.97 -1.76
CA VAL A 131 18.81 9.98 -2.93
C VAL A 131 17.95 10.21 -4.18
N GLU A 132 18.37 11.13 -5.04
CA GLU A 132 17.85 11.26 -6.41
C GLU A 132 19.01 11.23 -7.41
N VAL A 133 18.86 10.40 -8.44
CA VAL A 133 19.77 10.33 -9.57
C VAL A 133 19.14 11.01 -10.78
N LEU A 134 19.87 11.95 -11.38
CA LEU A 134 19.54 12.48 -12.71
C LEU A 134 20.56 11.94 -13.71
N SER A 135 20.07 11.30 -14.76
CA SER A 135 20.89 10.70 -15.82
C SER A 135 20.76 11.47 -17.13
N PHE A 136 21.77 11.37 -17.99
CA PHE A 136 21.72 11.99 -19.31
C PHE A 136 20.61 11.39 -20.18
N SER A 137 20.39 10.07 -20.05
CA SER A 137 19.24 9.35 -20.60
C SER A 137 18.87 8.18 -19.70
N ASP A 138 17.75 7.51 -20.00
CA ASP A 138 17.34 6.28 -19.30
C ASP A 138 18.25 5.07 -19.62
N ASP A 139 19.17 5.20 -20.58
CA ASP A 139 20.17 4.17 -20.86
C ASP A 139 21.34 4.27 -19.87
N SER A 140 21.59 3.20 -19.14
CA SER A 140 22.74 3.04 -18.24
C SER A 140 24.11 3.17 -18.94
N ASN A 141 24.16 3.13 -20.27
CA ASN A 141 25.37 3.43 -21.04
C ASN A 141 25.74 4.91 -21.01
N ASP A 142 24.76 5.80 -20.85
CA ASP A 142 24.99 7.23 -20.69
C ASP A 142 25.42 7.57 -19.27
N HIS A 143 25.97 8.76 -19.08
CA HIS A 143 26.56 9.18 -17.80
C HIS A 143 25.52 9.76 -16.85
N LEU A 144 25.85 9.72 -15.55
CA LEU A 144 25.16 10.51 -14.53
C LEU A 144 25.30 12.00 -14.84
N MET A 145 24.21 12.76 -14.73
CA MET A 145 24.28 14.23 -14.65
C MET A 145 24.56 14.68 -13.22
N SER A 146 23.84 14.11 -12.25
CA SER A 146 24.05 14.42 -10.84
C SER A 146 23.50 13.36 -9.89
N ILE A 147 23.96 13.40 -8.64
CA ILE A 147 23.39 12.69 -7.50
C ILE A 147 23.07 13.73 -6.44
N ALA A 148 21.78 13.94 -6.17
CA ALA A 148 21.31 14.77 -5.08
C ALA A 148 21.10 13.92 -3.84
N LEU A 149 21.47 14.47 -2.68
CA LEU A 149 21.37 13.81 -1.39
C LEU A 149 20.70 14.75 -0.40
N SER A 150 19.93 14.15 0.50
CA SER A 150 19.35 14.89 1.61
C SER A 150 19.10 13.95 2.79
N ASP A 151 18.90 14.45 4.02
CA ASP A 151 18.51 13.60 5.15
C ASP A 151 17.45 14.23 6.06
N ASN A 152 16.90 13.45 7.00
CA ASN A 152 15.86 13.92 7.91
C ASN A 152 16.30 15.00 8.92
N SER A 153 17.57 15.43 8.92
CA SER A 153 18.05 16.60 9.67
C SER A 153 17.93 17.91 8.89
N GLY A 154 17.57 17.84 7.60
CA GLY A 154 17.51 18.98 6.71
C GLY A 154 18.77 19.20 5.87
N TRP A 155 19.81 18.40 6.06
CA TRP A 155 21.03 18.48 5.26
C TRP A 155 20.78 18.11 3.80
N GLU A 156 21.54 18.74 2.92
CA GLU A 156 21.51 18.54 1.48
C GLU A 156 22.93 18.61 0.89
N ASP A 157 23.19 17.81 -0.12
CA ASP A 157 24.41 17.87 -0.93
C ASP A 157 24.09 17.50 -2.38
N LEU A 158 24.87 18.03 -3.32
CA LEU A 158 24.64 17.84 -4.75
C LEU A 158 25.96 17.55 -5.47
N LEU A 159 26.08 16.32 -5.96
CA LEU A 159 27.25 15.85 -6.70
C LEU A 159 26.95 15.95 -8.20
N ILE A 160 27.45 17.00 -8.85
CA ILE A 160 27.26 17.22 -10.30
C ILE A 160 28.44 16.64 -11.07
N VAL A 161 28.15 15.90 -12.13
CA VAL A 161 29.15 15.43 -13.08
C VAL A 161 29.46 16.54 -14.07
N ASP A 162 30.74 16.84 -14.29
CA ASP A 162 31.14 17.84 -15.28
C ASP A 162 30.96 17.26 -16.69
N PRO A 163 30.10 17.84 -17.55
CA PRO A 163 29.92 17.39 -18.92
C PRO A 163 31.19 17.51 -19.77
N LYS A 164 32.18 18.31 -19.35
CA LYS A 164 33.48 18.45 -20.03
C LYS A 164 34.52 17.42 -19.57
N ASN A 165 34.32 16.77 -18.43
CA ASN A 165 35.23 15.74 -17.88
C ASN A 165 34.44 14.60 -17.22
N VAL A 166 33.59 13.96 -18.02
CA VAL A 166 32.60 12.99 -17.53
C VAL A 166 33.23 11.82 -16.77
N GLU A 167 34.27 11.16 -17.31
CA GLU A 167 34.78 9.93 -16.70
C GLU A 167 35.34 10.14 -15.30
N GLU A 168 36.19 11.17 -15.13
CA GLU A 168 36.81 11.48 -13.84
C GLU A 168 35.79 12.06 -12.87
N SER A 169 34.94 12.98 -13.32
CA SER A 169 33.92 13.62 -12.50
C SER A 169 32.87 12.61 -12.02
N GLU A 170 32.41 11.71 -12.88
CA GLU A 170 31.47 10.64 -12.52
C GLU A 170 32.09 9.66 -11.52
N ARG A 171 33.35 9.25 -11.74
CA ARG A 171 34.09 8.41 -10.78
C ARG A 171 34.24 9.11 -9.42
N SER A 172 34.51 10.42 -9.42
CA SER A 172 34.61 11.23 -8.21
C SER A 172 33.27 11.33 -7.47
N ALA A 173 32.18 11.60 -8.20
CA ALA A 173 30.82 11.67 -7.65
C ALA A 173 30.41 10.34 -6.98
N LEU A 174 30.65 9.20 -7.64
CA LEU A 174 30.33 7.87 -7.07
C LEU A 174 31.15 7.53 -5.82
N LYS A 175 32.44 7.92 -5.79
CA LYS A 175 33.27 7.80 -4.60
C LYS A 175 32.77 8.69 -3.47
N LYS A 176 32.44 9.95 -3.77
CA LYS A 176 31.93 10.91 -2.79
C LYS A 176 30.58 10.48 -2.23
N LEU A 177 29.67 9.97 -3.07
CA LEU A 177 28.41 9.35 -2.64
C LEU A 177 28.66 8.26 -1.58
N THR A 178 29.58 7.34 -1.88
CA THR A 178 29.93 6.25 -0.96
C THR A 178 30.50 6.76 0.35
N SER A 179 31.39 7.77 0.31
CA SER A 179 31.92 8.42 1.51
C SER A 179 30.82 9.08 2.33
N LEU A 180 29.90 9.82 1.69
CA LEU A 180 28.79 10.50 2.37
C LEU A 180 27.83 9.50 3.04
N ILE A 181 27.49 8.40 2.38
CA ILE A 181 26.64 7.37 3.01
C ILE A 181 27.32 6.77 4.24
N LYS A 182 28.64 6.52 4.18
CA LYS A 182 29.40 6.00 5.32
C LYS A 182 29.51 7.02 6.45
N GLU A 183 29.76 8.29 6.13
CA GLU A 183 29.91 9.39 7.08
C GLU A 183 28.59 9.70 7.80
N ARG A 184 27.48 9.78 7.06
CA ARG A 184 26.16 10.13 7.61
C ARG A 184 25.46 8.94 8.28
N ASP A 185 25.87 7.72 7.92
CA ASP A 185 25.41 6.44 8.47
C ASP A 185 23.87 6.27 8.54
N PRO A 186 23.12 6.43 7.43
CA PRO A 186 21.66 6.30 7.44
C PRO A 186 21.18 4.88 7.74
N ASP A 187 20.19 4.72 8.61
CA ASP A 187 19.46 3.46 8.81
C ASP A 187 18.61 3.08 7.58
N VAL A 188 18.10 4.09 6.88
CA VAL A 188 17.25 3.94 5.71
C VAL A 188 17.72 4.83 4.58
N ILE A 189 17.82 4.26 3.38
CA ILE A 189 18.05 4.99 2.13
C ILE A 189 16.72 5.03 1.36
N GLU A 190 16.24 6.24 1.09
CA GLU A 190 14.96 6.54 0.49
C GLU A 190 15.14 7.12 -0.92
N GLY A 191 14.22 6.81 -1.82
CA GLY A 191 14.21 7.35 -3.18
C GLY A 191 12.83 7.22 -3.81
N HIS A 192 12.65 7.81 -4.99
CA HIS A 192 11.42 7.65 -5.77
C HIS A 192 11.71 6.85 -7.04
N ASN A 193 11.11 5.65 -7.15
CA ASN A 193 11.45 4.65 -8.15
C ASN A 193 12.87 4.06 -7.96
N LEU A 194 13.34 4.09 -6.71
CA LEU A 194 14.67 3.71 -6.25
C LEU A 194 15.11 2.33 -6.74
N PHE A 195 14.22 1.33 -6.68
CA PHE A 195 14.57 -0.03 -7.07
C PHE A 195 14.65 -0.22 -8.58
N ARG A 196 13.85 0.51 -9.37
CA ARG A 196 13.75 0.28 -10.82
C ARG A 196 14.65 1.20 -11.61
N PHE A 197 15.10 2.30 -11.00
CA PHE A 197 15.93 3.32 -11.65
C PHE A 197 17.25 3.59 -10.90
N ASP A 198 17.23 4.32 -9.78
CA ASP A 198 18.44 4.89 -9.16
C ASP A 198 19.49 3.83 -8.80
N LEU A 199 19.10 2.78 -8.07
CA LEU A 199 20.03 1.73 -7.63
C LEU A 199 20.59 0.91 -8.82
N PRO A 200 19.76 0.41 -9.76
CA PRO A 200 20.27 -0.20 -10.99
C PRO A 200 21.24 0.70 -11.76
N TYR A 201 20.90 1.98 -11.91
CA TYR A 201 21.70 2.93 -12.67
C TYR A 201 23.06 3.16 -11.99
N LEU A 202 23.06 3.47 -10.68
CA LEU A 202 24.29 3.65 -9.90
C LEU A 202 25.20 2.42 -9.97
N VAL A 203 24.66 1.20 -9.85
CA VAL A 203 25.45 -0.03 -9.96
C VAL A 203 26.05 -0.21 -11.35
N ALA A 204 25.28 0.04 -12.41
CA ALA A 204 25.78 -0.04 -13.78
C ALA A 204 26.92 0.96 -14.03
N ARG A 205 26.76 2.21 -13.56
CA ARG A 205 27.79 3.26 -13.69
C ARG A 205 29.02 3.00 -12.83
N ALA A 206 28.84 2.49 -11.62
CA ALA A 206 29.94 2.06 -10.75
C ALA A 206 30.77 0.95 -11.40
N ASN A 207 30.12 -0.04 -12.02
CA ASN A 207 30.82 -1.08 -12.77
C ASN A 207 31.63 -0.51 -13.95
N LYS A 208 31.05 0.41 -14.73
CA LYS A 208 31.72 1.05 -15.87
C LYS A 208 32.92 1.89 -15.45
N THR A 209 32.78 2.67 -14.37
CA THR A 209 33.84 3.55 -13.84
C THR A 209 34.85 2.82 -12.94
N LYS A 210 34.63 1.53 -12.67
CA LYS A 210 35.39 0.68 -11.73
C LYS A 210 35.40 1.24 -10.30
N THR A 211 34.26 1.77 -9.87
CA THR A 211 34.04 2.30 -8.51
C THR A 211 33.29 1.28 -7.66
N LYS A 212 33.57 1.25 -6.36
CA LYS A 212 32.91 0.36 -5.38
C LYS A 212 31.77 1.10 -4.68
N LEU A 213 30.58 0.50 -4.66
CA LEU A 213 29.43 0.95 -3.87
C LEU A 213 29.28 0.05 -2.64
N ASP A 214 30.21 0.16 -1.70
CA ASP A 214 30.31 -0.68 -0.51
C ASP A 214 29.63 -0.03 0.71
N TRP A 215 28.33 0.26 0.57
CA TRP A 215 27.58 1.01 1.58
C TRP A 215 27.19 0.20 2.83
N GLY A 216 27.50 -1.10 2.89
CA GLY A 216 27.15 -1.97 4.02
C GLY A 216 27.90 -1.59 5.30
N ARG A 217 27.24 -1.71 6.46
CA ARG A 217 27.84 -1.33 7.76
C ARG A 217 28.98 -2.25 8.18
N SER A 218 28.91 -3.56 7.89
CA SER A 218 30.03 -4.48 8.08
C SER A 218 30.97 -4.56 6.88
N GLY A 219 30.92 -3.57 5.98
CA GLY A 219 31.49 -3.69 4.64
C GLY A 219 30.63 -4.61 3.76
N GLY A 220 30.80 -4.47 2.44
CA GLY A 220 30.07 -5.25 1.45
C GLY A 220 29.22 -4.40 0.52
N PHE A 221 28.88 -5.02 -0.60
CA PHE A 221 28.27 -4.35 -1.75
C PHE A 221 26.75 -4.49 -1.75
N LEU A 222 26.10 -3.59 -2.49
CA LEU A 222 24.71 -3.74 -2.91
C LEU A 222 24.49 -5.12 -3.56
N ARG A 223 23.53 -5.88 -3.04
CA ARG A 223 23.07 -7.14 -3.62
C ARG A 223 21.70 -6.93 -4.23
N SER A 224 21.44 -7.48 -5.41
CA SER A 224 20.11 -7.44 -6.02
C SER A 224 19.65 -8.81 -6.46
N ARG A 225 18.33 -9.02 -6.42
CA ARG A 225 17.67 -10.18 -7.01
C ARG A 225 16.40 -9.74 -7.73
N PRO A 226 15.99 -10.41 -8.82
CA PRO A 226 14.68 -10.18 -9.41
C PRO A 226 13.58 -10.38 -8.37
N SER A 227 12.62 -9.47 -8.33
CA SER A 227 11.45 -9.54 -7.47
C SER A 227 10.22 -9.05 -8.22
N ARG A 228 9.06 -9.47 -7.72
CA ARG A 228 7.76 -9.13 -8.30
C ARG A 228 6.79 -8.86 -7.17
N LEU A 229 6.00 -7.80 -7.32
CA LEU A 229 4.90 -7.47 -6.45
C LEU A 229 3.59 -7.45 -7.22
N GLN A 230 2.53 -7.89 -6.54
CA GLN A 230 1.17 -7.71 -6.99
C GLN A 230 0.52 -6.66 -6.07
N ILE A 231 0.14 -5.52 -6.65
CA ILE A 231 -0.53 -4.43 -5.94
C ILE A 231 -1.89 -4.25 -6.62
N ALA A 232 -2.95 -4.69 -5.94
CA ALA A 232 -4.28 -4.84 -6.53
C ALA A 232 -4.21 -5.64 -7.85
N GLU A 233 -4.68 -5.08 -8.97
CA GLU A 233 -4.60 -5.70 -10.30
C GLU A 233 -3.25 -5.55 -11.00
N LYS A 234 -2.33 -4.72 -10.49
CA LYS A 234 -1.05 -4.41 -11.15
C LYS A 234 0.05 -5.35 -10.72
N THR A 235 0.76 -5.90 -11.70
CA THR A 235 2.06 -6.52 -11.50
C THR A 235 3.18 -5.49 -11.66
N ILE A 236 4.09 -5.43 -10.69
CA ILE A 236 5.29 -4.59 -10.75
C ILE A 236 6.52 -5.48 -10.59
N ASP A 237 7.35 -5.52 -11.64
CA ASP A 237 8.66 -6.17 -11.59
C ASP A 237 9.73 -5.13 -11.20
N TYR A 238 10.59 -5.52 -10.26
CA TYR A 238 11.66 -4.67 -9.75
C TYR A 238 12.81 -5.55 -9.20
N PRO A 239 14.07 -5.13 -9.35
CA PRO A 239 15.15 -5.78 -8.64
C PRO A 239 15.09 -5.35 -7.17
N LYS A 240 14.91 -6.31 -6.26
CA LYS A 240 14.99 -6.04 -4.83
C LYS A 240 16.46 -5.92 -4.46
N PHE A 241 16.88 -4.71 -4.12
CA PHE A 241 18.20 -4.44 -3.55
C PHE A 241 18.22 -4.69 -2.05
N ALA A 242 19.34 -5.15 -1.52
CA ALA A 242 19.59 -5.31 -0.10
C ALA A 242 21.04 -4.93 0.18
N ILE A 243 21.27 -4.39 1.37
CA ILE A 243 22.60 -4.10 1.85
C ILE A 243 22.68 -4.27 3.36
N ASP A 244 23.81 -4.79 3.82
CA ASP A 244 24.02 -5.15 5.22
C ASP A 244 23.86 -3.93 6.14
N GLY A 245 22.91 -4.05 7.08
CA GLY A 245 22.70 -3.11 8.18
C GLY A 245 21.91 -1.85 7.83
N ARG A 246 21.34 -1.76 6.62
CA ARG A 246 20.50 -0.63 6.17
C ARG A 246 19.28 -1.12 5.39
N HIS A 247 18.23 -0.30 5.36
CA HIS A 247 17.02 -0.59 4.60
C HIS A 247 16.88 0.31 3.39
N PHE A 248 16.25 -0.19 2.33
CA PHE A 248 15.79 0.64 1.21
C PHE A 248 14.28 0.86 1.28
N VAL A 249 13.84 2.10 1.10
CA VAL A 249 12.43 2.45 1.00
C VAL A 249 12.18 3.20 -0.29
N ASP A 250 11.32 2.63 -1.12
CA ASP A 250 10.96 3.22 -2.41
C ASP A 250 9.59 3.91 -2.31
N THR A 251 9.59 5.24 -2.36
CA THR A 251 8.39 6.05 -2.25
C THR A 251 7.42 5.85 -3.42
N PHE A 252 7.89 5.35 -4.57
CA PHE A 252 7.01 4.91 -5.66
C PHE A 252 6.13 3.74 -5.22
N LEU A 253 6.69 2.75 -4.52
CA LEU A 253 5.92 1.63 -3.99
C LEU A 253 4.96 2.08 -2.88
N LEU A 254 5.39 2.99 -2.01
CA LEU A 254 4.51 3.58 -0.98
C LEU A 254 3.31 4.31 -1.61
N ALA A 255 3.54 5.10 -2.66
CA ALA A 255 2.48 5.77 -3.41
C ALA A 255 1.52 4.78 -4.09
N GLN A 256 2.03 3.67 -4.64
CA GLN A 256 1.19 2.61 -5.19
C GLN A 256 0.28 2.00 -4.13
N PHE A 257 0.80 1.67 -2.94
CA PHE A 257 -0.01 1.12 -1.84
C PHE A 257 -1.04 2.12 -1.32
N TYR A 258 -0.68 3.40 -1.21
CA TYR A 258 -1.63 4.47 -0.85
C TYR A 258 -2.80 4.55 -1.85
N ASP A 259 -2.50 4.51 -3.15
CA ASP A 259 -3.52 4.67 -4.20
C ASP A 259 -4.43 3.44 -4.37
N VAL A 260 -4.07 2.27 -3.82
CA VAL A 260 -4.98 1.10 -3.79
C VAL A 260 -6.29 1.45 -3.08
N GLY A 261 -6.18 2.10 -1.92
CA GLY A 261 -7.34 2.50 -1.12
C GLY A 261 -7.97 3.80 -1.60
N MET A 262 -7.14 4.79 -1.94
CA MET A 262 -7.62 6.16 -2.20
C MET A 262 -8.06 6.37 -3.66
N ARG A 263 -7.39 5.73 -4.64
CA ARG A 263 -7.64 5.89 -6.09
C ARG A 263 -7.75 7.36 -6.54
N THR A 264 -6.91 8.21 -5.96
CA THR A 264 -6.93 9.67 -6.13
C THR A 264 -5.70 10.20 -6.87
N LEU A 265 -4.60 9.46 -6.96
CA LEU A 265 -3.39 9.93 -7.65
C LEU A 265 -3.63 10.08 -9.16
N SER A 266 -3.09 11.14 -9.76
CA SER A 266 -3.14 11.36 -11.22
C SER A 266 -2.13 10.48 -11.98
N GLY A 267 -1.02 10.17 -11.33
CA GLY A 267 0.10 9.37 -11.83
C GLY A 267 0.99 8.92 -10.68
N PHE A 268 2.04 8.18 -10.99
CA PHE A 268 2.99 7.65 -9.99
C PHE A 268 4.40 8.20 -10.16
N GLU A 269 4.61 9.15 -11.07
CA GLU A 269 5.87 9.88 -11.14
C GLU A 269 6.02 10.78 -9.90
N ARG A 270 7.27 11.07 -9.50
CA ARG A 270 7.57 11.88 -8.31
C ARG A 270 6.76 13.18 -8.27
N ALA A 271 6.78 13.92 -9.39
CA ALA A 271 6.09 15.20 -9.51
C ALA A 271 4.56 15.07 -9.39
N ASP A 272 3.97 13.97 -9.86
CA ASP A 272 2.53 13.73 -9.72
C ASP A 272 2.13 13.47 -8.27
N VAL A 273 2.93 12.65 -7.58
CA VAL A 273 2.72 12.33 -6.17
C VAL A 273 2.93 13.58 -5.30
N ALA A 274 4.01 14.32 -5.54
CA ALA A 274 4.31 15.55 -4.81
C ALA A 274 3.25 16.63 -5.02
N ARG A 275 2.77 16.81 -6.27
CA ARG A 275 1.66 17.73 -6.57
C ARG A 275 0.39 17.32 -5.84
N HIS A 276 0.05 16.03 -5.82
CA HIS A 276 -1.16 15.54 -5.15
C HIS A 276 -1.20 15.89 -3.66
N PHE A 277 -0.05 15.78 -2.98
CA PHE A 277 0.06 16.08 -1.55
C PHE A 277 0.44 17.53 -1.24
N GLY A 278 0.63 18.39 -2.25
CA GLY A 278 1.02 19.79 -2.05
C GLY A 278 2.46 19.96 -1.58
N PHE A 279 3.36 19.02 -1.89
CA PHE A 279 4.80 19.10 -1.55
C PHE A 279 5.64 19.80 -2.61
N CYS A 280 5.02 20.21 -3.70
CA CYS A 280 5.70 20.85 -4.82
C CYS A 280 5.72 22.38 -4.63
N ASP A 281 6.86 22.95 -4.24
CA ASP A 281 7.04 24.40 -4.10
C ASP A 281 6.99 25.13 -5.45
N SER A 282 7.44 24.48 -6.53
CA SER A 282 7.45 25.04 -7.88
C SER A 282 7.18 23.94 -8.92
N GLU A 283 6.01 24.00 -9.56
CA GLU A 283 5.60 23.02 -10.57
C GLU A 283 6.52 23.02 -11.80
N GLU A 284 7.00 24.18 -12.23
CA GLU A 284 7.94 24.31 -13.36
C GLU A 284 9.22 23.52 -13.08
N LEU A 285 9.85 23.79 -11.93
CA LEU A 285 11.03 23.06 -11.49
C LEU A 285 10.75 21.57 -11.32
N SER A 286 9.71 21.15 -10.62
CA SER A 286 9.47 19.72 -10.36
C SER A 286 9.25 18.92 -11.65
N ALA A 287 8.63 19.54 -12.65
CA ALA A 287 8.34 18.96 -13.96
C ALA A 287 9.51 19.03 -14.97
N LEU A 288 10.61 19.74 -14.65
CA LEU A 288 11.76 19.87 -15.55
C LEU A 288 12.42 18.50 -15.80
N THR A 289 12.29 18.02 -17.04
CA THR A 289 12.72 16.67 -17.46
C THR A 289 13.19 16.67 -18.93
N GLY A 290 13.70 15.54 -19.41
CA GLY A 290 14.02 15.34 -20.83
C GLY A 290 15.06 16.31 -21.40
N LYS A 291 14.81 16.82 -22.61
CA LYS A 291 15.78 17.68 -23.33
C LYS A 291 16.01 19.03 -22.66
N GLU A 292 15.01 19.57 -21.99
CA GLU A 292 15.14 20.84 -21.26
C GLU A 292 16.05 20.66 -20.06
N LEU A 293 15.90 19.55 -19.33
CA LEU A 293 16.82 19.17 -18.25
C LEU A 293 18.26 18.95 -18.76
N GLN A 294 18.41 18.22 -19.87
CA GLN A 294 19.73 18.01 -20.52
C GLN A 294 20.40 19.33 -20.89
N ARG A 295 19.65 20.26 -21.46
CA ARG A 295 20.17 21.59 -21.81
C ARG A 295 20.59 22.36 -20.55
N ALA A 296 19.74 22.40 -19.53
CA ALA A 296 20.06 23.05 -18.26
C ALA A 296 21.33 22.46 -17.61
N TYR A 297 21.52 21.14 -17.70
CA TYR A 297 22.74 20.46 -17.24
C TYR A 297 23.98 20.87 -18.06
N ILE A 298 23.92 20.80 -19.40
CA ILE A 298 25.04 21.14 -20.29
C ILE A 298 25.45 22.61 -20.14
N ASP A 299 24.46 23.49 -20.02
CA ASP A 299 24.66 24.93 -19.92
C ASP A 299 25.05 25.37 -18.48
N ASN A 300 25.09 24.43 -17.52
CA ASN A 300 25.32 24.68 -16.09
C ASN A 300 24.36 25.75 -15.53
N ASP A 301 23.08 25.65 -15.89
CA ASP A 301 21.99 26.51 -15.45
C ASP A 301 21.64 26.21 -13.97
N GLU A 302 21.41 27.26 -13.19
CA GLU A 302 21.00 27.15 -11.78
C GLU A 302 19.69 26.34 -11.62
N ARG A 303 18.80 26.38 -12.62
CA ARG A 303 17.57 25.58 -12.64
C ARG A 303 17.83 24.08 -12.55
N PHE A 304 18.95 23.59 -13.11
CA PHE A 304 19.32 22.18 -12.98
C PHE A 304 19.62 21.81 -11.52
N ARG A 305 20.38 22.66 -10.81
CA ARG A 305 20.72 22.46 -9.39
C ARG A 305 19.48 22.48 -8.51
N GLN A 306 18.62 23.47 -8.74
CA GLN A 306 17.34 23.61 -8.04
C GLN A 306 16.43 22.40 -8.29
N ARG A 307 16.35 21.91 -9.54
CA ARG A 307 15.60 20.69 -9.88
C ARG A 307 16.12 19.46 -9.14
N ALA A 308 17.43 19.25 -9.10
CA ALA A 308 18.03 18.09 -8.44
C ALA A 308 17.76 18.09 -6.92
N LEU A 309 17.91 19.24 -6.26
CA LEU A 309 17.59 19.37 -4.83
C LEU A 309 16.08 19.28 -4.56
N CYS A 310 15.25 19.79 -5.47
CA CYS A 310 13.79 19.68 -5.38
C CYS A 310 13.33 18.23 -5.26
N GLY A 311 13.88 17.29 -6.02
CA GLY A 311 13.37 15.92 -5.97
C GLY A 311 13.77 15.13 -4.74
N VAL A 312 14.92 15.39 -4.10
CA VAL A 312 15.21 14.82 -2.77
C VAL A 312 14.34 15.43 -1.66
N ARG A 313 13.97 16.71 -1.75
CA ARG A 313 13.03 17.35 -0.80
C ARG A 313 11.62 16.75 -0.92
N GLU A 314 11.12 16.63 -2.14
CA GLU A 314 9.81 16.01 -2.38
C GLU A 314 9.80 14.53 -1.97
N THR A 315 10.86 13.78 -2.27
CA THR A 315 11.00 12.39 -1.82
C THR A 315 10.96 12.29 -0.29
N ARG A 316 11.64 13.21 0.42
CA ARG A 316 11.61 13.27 1.88
C ARG A 316 10.19 13.51 2.40
N ALA A 317 9.49 14.48 1.84
CA ALA A 317 8.12 14.81 2.24
C ALA A 317 7.15 13.64 2.01
N VAL A 318 7.25 12.95 0.86
CA VAL A 318 6.45 11.75 0.57
C VAL A 318 6.78 10.62 1.55
N ALA A 319 8.06 10.38 1.84
CA ALA A 319 8.47 9.38 2.82
C ALA A 319 7.97 9.73 4.23
N GLU A 320 8.08 10.98 4.67
CA GLU A 320 7.57 11.43 5.96
C GLU A 320 6.06 11.25 6.13
N LEU A 321 5.31 11.33 5.03
CA LEU A 321 3.86 11.10 5.05
C LEU A 321 3.51 9.60 5.07
N LEU A 322 4.13 8.80 4.20
CA LEU A 322 3.66 7.44 3.91
C LEU A 322 4.42 6.32 4.63
N SER A 323 5.67 6.56 5.01
CA SER A 323 6.58 5.61 5.69
C SER A 323 6.18 5.30 7.16
N PRO A 324 5.68 6.26 7.98
CA PRO A 324 5.44 6.03 9.41
C PRO A 324 4.53 4.83 9.74
N SER A 325 3.50 4.56 8.93
CA SER A 325 2.63 3.40 9.17
C SER A 325 3.39 2.07 9.01
N TYR A 326 4.37 2.01 8.12
CA TYR A 326 5.22 0.83 7.96
C TYR A 326 6.29 0.73 9.06
N PHE A 327 6.76 1.88 9.56
CA PHE A 327 7.68 1.94 10.69
C PHE A 327 7.06 1.30 11.94
N ILE A 328 5.81 1.65 12.26
CA ILE A 328 5.04 0.99 13.32
C ILE A 328 4.89 -0.51 13.04
N GLN A 329 4.61 -0.89 11.79
CA GLN A 329 4.48 -2.31 11.44
C GLN A 329 5.80 -3.09 11.60
N ALA A 330 6.96 -2.46 11.48
CA ALA A 330 8.26 -3.09 11.77
C ALA A 330 8.51 -3.33 13.26
N GLN A 331 7.79 -2.62 14.14
CA GLN A 331 7.74 -2.91 15.58
C GLN A 331 6.82 -4.09 15.89
N ILE A 332 5.86 -4.38 15.02
CA ILE A 332 4.86 -5.44 15.20
C ILE A 332 5.33 -6.77 14.60
N PHE A 333 5.76 -6.76 13.34
CA PHE A 333 6.02 -7.98 12.59
C PHE A 333 7.50 -8.42 12.65
N PRO A 334 7.78 -9.73 12.60
CA PRO A 334 9.14 -10.28 12.62
C PRO A 334 9.81 -10.16 11.24
N TYR A 335 9.95 -8.93 10.74
CA TYR A 335 10.60 -8.60 9.47
C TYR A 335 11.51 -7.37 9.61
N ASN A 336 12.55 -7.32 8.78
CA ASN A 336 13.27 -6.06 8.54
C ASN A 336 12.33 -5.01 7.91
N TYR A 337 12.67 -3.73 8.09
CA TYR A 337 11.80 -2.63 7.71
C TYR A 337 11.43 -2.62 6.22
N GLN A 338 12.43 -2.81 5.34
CA GLN A 338 12.20 -2.91 3.90
C GLN A 338 11.26 -4.07 3.53
N ASP A 339 11.32 -5.18 4.26
CA ASP A 339 10.49 -6.36 4.01
C ASP A 339 9.04 -6.15 4.46
N VAL A 340 8.82 -5.43 5.55
CA VAL A 340 7.46 -5.09 6.02
C VAL A 340 6.66 -4.37 4.93
N ILE A 341 7.29 -3.47 4.17
CA ILE A 341 6.63 -2.65 3.14
C ILE A 341 6.14 -3.51 1.96
N VAL A 342 6.93 -4.51 1.56
CA VAL A 342 6.68 -5.29 0.34
C VAL A 342 5.93 -6.59 0.60
N ARG A 343 5.50 -6.85 1.85
CA ARG A 343 4.71 -8.04 2.22
C ARG A 343 3.23 -7.70 2.33
N GLY A 344 2.37 -8.56 1.78
CA GLY A 344 0.92 -8.39 1.89
C GLY A 344 0.41 -8.50 3.34
N ASN A 345 -0.72 -7.86 3.65
CA ASN A 345 -1.28 -7.82 5.01
C ASN A 345 -1.54 -9.22 5.58
N ALA A 346 -2.16 -10.11 4.80
CA ALA A 346 -2.46 -11.48 5.25
C ALA A 346 -1.18 -12.29 5.56
N THR A 347 -0.11 -12.10 4.79
CA THR A 347 1.20 -12.72 5.08
C THR A 347 1.78 -12.21 6.39
N ARG A 348 1.64 -10.90 6.67
CA ARG A 348 2.11 -10.29 7.92
C ARG A 348 1.30 -10.76 9.13
N ILE A 349 -0.02 -10.86 9.01
CA ILE A 349 -0.89 -11.46 10.02
C ILE A 349 -0.43 -12.90 10.30
N ASN A 350 -0.23 -13.73 9.26
CA ASN A 350 0.26 -15.10 9.43
C ASN A 350 1.57 -15.17 10.25
N ALA A 351 2.47 -14.21 10.07
CA ALA A 351 3.74 -14.17 10.78
C ALA A 351 3.57 -13.91 12.28
N LEU A 352 2.54 -13.19 12.71
CA LEU A 352 2.22 -13.02 14.14
C LEU A 352 1.80 -14.35 14.77
N PHE A 353 0.94 -15.10 14.07
CA PHE A 353 0.50 -16.42 14.53
C PHE A 353 1.71 -17.34 14.64
N LEU A 354 2.50 -17.49 13.57
CA LEU A 354 3.67 -18.36 13.58
C LEU A 354 4.69 -17.99 14.66
N ARG A 355 4.90 -16.69 14.95
CA ARG A 355 5.76 -16.24 16.06
C ARG A 355 5.23 -16.67 17.41
N GLU A 356 3.95 -16.47 17.66
CA GLU A 356 3.36 -16.80 18.95
C GLU A 356 3.23 -18.31 19.16
N TYR A 357 2.87 -19.08 18.12
CA TYR A 357 2.90 -20.55 18.16
C TYR A 357 4.31 -21.09 18.39
N PHE A 358 5.33 -20.46 17.78
CA PHE A 358 6.73 -20.80 18.07
C PHE A 358 7.07 -20.55 19.55
N ARG A 359 6.71 -19.38 20.07
CA ARG A 359 6.99 -18.96 21.45
C ARG A 359 6.34 -19.89 22.47
N GLN A 360 5.11 -20.33 22.19
CA GLN A 360 4.33 -21.23 23.04
C GLN A 360 4.68 -22.70 22.82
N ARG A 361 5.68 -23.02 21.97
CA ARG A 361 6.11 -24.39 21.64
C ARG A 361 4.94 -25.27 21.18
N HIS A 362 4.07 -24.70 20.35
CA HIS A 362 2.85 -25.35 19.90
C HIS A 362 2.96 -25.77 18.43
N SER A 363 2.35 -26.91 18.10
CA SER A 363 2.19 -27.42 16.74
C SER A 363 1.43 -26.42 15.86
N ILE A 364 1.72 -26.40 14.55
CA ILE A 364 1.06 -25.52 13.58
C ILE A 364 0.31 -26.36 12.51
N PRO A 365 -0.79 -25.84 11.94
CA PRO A 365 -1.59 -26.58 10.98
C PRO A 365 -0.95 -26.59 9.59
N GLU A 366 -1.46 -27.47 8.73
CA GLU A 366 -1.23 -27.35 7.29
C GLU A 366 -1.95 -26.11 6.72
N MET A 367 -1.42 -25.56 5.63
CA MET A 367 -2.16 -24.55 4.87
C MET A 367 -3.50 -25.12 4.37
N PRO A 368 -4.59 -24.34 4.43
CA PRO A 368 -5.91 -24.83 4.07
C PRO A 368 -6.04 -25.03 2.56
N MET A 369 -6.95 -25.93 2.19
CA MET A 369 -7.36 -26.10 0.80
C MET A 369 -8.19 -24.90 0.33
N VAL A 370 -7.87 -24.37 -0.85
CA VAL A 370 -8.60 -23.22 -1.43
C VAL A 370 -10.03 -23.62 -1.75
N ARG A 371 -10.99 -22.80 -1.29
CA ARG A 371 -12.42 -22.93 -1.63
C ARG A 371 -12.96 -21.61 -2.15
N GLY A 372 -13.86 -21.68 -3.13
CA GLY A 372 -14.63 -20.51 -3.56
C GLY A 372 -15.75 -20.23 -2.56
N PHE A 373 -15.98 -18.97 -2.24
CA PHE A 373 -17.13 -18.53 -1.44
C PHE A 373 -17.69 -17.22 -1.99
N GLU A 374 -18.96 -16.97 -1.72
CA GLU A 374 -19.62 -15.74 -2.14
C GLU A 374 -19.10 -14.54 -1.33
N GLY A 375 -18.78 -13.45 -2.04
CA GLY A 375 -18.26 -12.22 -1.43
C GLY A 375 -19.33 -11.38 -0.72
N GLY A 376 -18.97 -10.14 -0.40
CA GLY A 376 -19.89 -9.16 0.19
C GLY A 376 -21.09 -8.84 -0.71
N TYR A 377 -22.17 -8.36 -0.11
CA TYR A 377 -23.36 -8.01 -0.87
C TYR A 377 -23.12 -6.77 -1.72
N THR A 378 -23.51 -6.80 -2.99
CA THR A 378 -23.51 -5.61 -3.83
C THR A 378 -24.68 -5.72 -4.78
N ASP A 379 -25.52 -4.69 -4.81
CA ASP A 379 -26.73 -4.70 -5.62
C ASP A 379 -27.16 -3.28 -5.96
N ILE A 380 -27.92 -3.15 -7.05
CA ILE A 380 -28.45 -1.88 -7.54
C ILE A 380 -29.98 -1.97 -7.62
N PHE A 381 -30.64 -1.04 -6.94
CA PHE A 381 -32.10 -0.99 -6.85
C PHE A 381 -32.67 0.16 -7.69
N PHE A 382 -31.84 1.15 -8.04
CA PHE A 382 -32.21 2.27 -8.90
C PHE A 382 -31.07 2.66 -9.83
N THR A 383 -31.37 2.91 -11.11
CA THR A 383 -30.42 3.40 -12.10
C THR A 383 -30.86 4.76 -12.62
N GLY A 384 -29.95 5.74 -12.61
CA GLY A 384 -30.23 7.13 -12.97
C GLY A 384 -29.78 8.10 -11.90
N VAL A 385 -30.40 9.29 -11.86
CA VAL A 385 -30.12 10.34 -10.88
C VAL A 385 -31.14 10.28 -9.74
N ALA A 386 -30.67 9.94 -8.53
CA ALA A 386 -31.41 10.09 -7.28
C ALA A 386 -31.02 11.41 -6.61
N ARG A 387 -31.97 12.09 -5.97
CA ARG A 387 -31.73 13.38 -5.26
C ARG A 387 -31.89 13.19 -3.76
N ASN A 388 -31.17 14.00 -2.98
CA ASN A 388 -31.15 13.92 -1.52
C ASN A 388 -30.79 12.51 -1.04
N VAL A 389 -29.61 12.04 -1.42
CA VAL A 389 -29.16 10.67 -1.13
C VAL A 389 -28.36 10.67 0.17
N TRP A 390 -28.74 9.77 1.08
CA TRP A 390 -28.05 9.54 2.33
C TRP A 390 -27.28 8.23 2.25
N HIS A 391 -26.23 8.16 3.06
CA HIS A 391 -25.38 6.99 3.20
C HIS A 391 -25.35 6.55 4.66
N CYS A 392 -25.61 5.27 4.90
CA CYS A 392 -25.27 4.63 6.16
C CYS A 392 -24.27 3.49 5.94
N ASP A 393 -23.31 3.36 6.84
CA ASP A 393 -22.25 2.34 6.82
C ASP A 393 -22.29 1.52 8.09
N VAL A 394 -21.98 0.23 7.99
CA VAL A 394 -21.77 -0.60 9.18
C VAL A 394 -20.29 -0.55 9.57
N ALA A 395 -20.00 0.11 10.70
CA ALA A 395 -18.66 0.37 11.15
C ALA A 395 -17.84 -0.91 11.30
N SER A 396 -16.86 -1.10 10.39
CA SER A 396 -16.01 -2.29 10.35
C SER A 396 -16.83 -3.59 10.33
N LEU A 397 -17.83 -3.69 9.45
CA LEU A 397 -18.78 -4.80 9.32
C LEU A 397 -18.16 -6.19 9.58
N TYR A 398 -17.17 -6.60 8.79
CA TYR A 398 -16.61 -7.96 8.92
C TYR A 398 -15.87 -8.21 10.24
N PRO A 399 -14.93 -7.34 10.70
CA PRO A 399 -14.40 -7.42 12.05
C PRO A 399 -15.47 -7.52 13.15
N SER A 400 -16.52 -6.71 13.06
CA SER A 400 -17.60 -6.68 14.04
C SER A 400 -18.40 -8.00 14.02
N ILE A 401 -18.69 -8.54 12.83
CA ILE A 401 -19.31 -9.87 12.68
C ILE A 401 -18.42 -10.97 13.28
N MET A 402 -17.11 -10.95 13.01
CA MET A 402 -16.20 -11.97 13.55
C MET A 402 -16.23 -12.03 15.06
N LEU A 403 -16.18 -10.86 15.71
CA LEU A 403 -16.19 -10.77 17.16
C LEU A 403 -17.55 -11.12 17.75
N GLN A 404 -18.64 -10.66 17.13
CA GLN A 404 -20.00 -10.85 17.67
C GLN A 404 -20.53 -12.27 17.49
N PHE A 405 -20.11 -12.96 16.42
CA PHE A 405 -20.59 -14.30 16.07
C PHE A 405 -19.48 -15.37 16.14
N ASP A 406 -18.38 -15.09 16.85
CA ASP A 406 -17.23 -15.98 17.03
C ASP A 406 -16.75 -16.64 15.71
N CYS A 407 -16.72 -15.88 14.61
CA CYS A 407 -16.28 -16.39 13.31
C CYS A 407 -14.75 -16.36 13.20
N PHE A 408 -14.10 -17.25 13.94
CA PHE A 408 -12.65 -17.40 14.00
C PHE A 408 -12.16 -18.69 13.34
N PRO A 409 -10.86 -18.79 12.98
CA PRO A 409 -10.29 -20.02 12.44
C PRO A 409 -10.37 -21.17 13.44
N GLN A 410 -10.85 -22.33 13.01
CA GLN A 410 -10.96 -23.50 13.88
C GLN A 410 -9.60 -24.07 14.31
N THR A 411 -8.58 -23.95 13.45
CA THR A 411 -7.23 -24.46 13.71
C THR A 411 -6.40 -23.54 14.60
N ASP A 412 -6.92 -22.36 14.96
CA ASP A 412 -6.25 -21.47 15.91
C ASP A 412 -6.55 -21.86 17.37
N GLN A 413 -5.91 -22.93 17.82
CA GLN A 413 -6.03 -23.48 19.18
C GLN A 413 -5.62 -22.50 20.29
N LEU A 414 -4.70 -21.56 19.98
CA LEU A 414 -4.25 -20.50 20.91
C LEU A 414 -5.16 -19.26 20.92
N GLN A 415 -6.19 -19.21 20.08
CA GLN A 415 -7.16 -18.10 19.98
C GLN A 415 -6.49 -16.73 19.69
N ILE A 416 -5.35 -16.74 19.01
CA ILE A 416 -4.59 -15.54 18.62
C ILE A 416 -5.46 -14.60 17.79
N PHE A 417 -6.25 -15.13 16.87
CA PHE A 417 -7.12 -14.36 15.98
C PHE A 417 -8.08 -13.48 16.80
N ARG A 418 -8.78 -14.10 17.77
CA ARG A 418 -9.74 -13.43 18.64
C ARG A 418 -9.07 -12.37 19.51
N HIS A 419 -7.96 -12.72 20.16
CA HIS A 419 -7.23 -11.81 21.04
C HIS A 419 -6.70 -10.59 20.27
N LEU A 420 -5.97 -10.82 19.17
CA LEU A 420 -5.42 -9.73 18.36
C LEU A 420 -6.50 -8.82 17.78
N LEU A 421 -7.58 -9.38 17.22
CA LEU A 421 -8.64 -8.57 16.63
C LEU A 421 -9.32 -7.67 17.69
N THR A 422 -9.55 -8.22 18.89
CA THR A 422 -10.12 -7.50 20.03
C THR A 422 -9.18 -6.38 20.49
N ASP A 423 -7.92 -6.71 20.74
CA ASP A 423 -6.90 -5.79 21.22
C ASP A 423 -6.67 -4.65 20.21
N LEU A 424 -6.51 -4.97 18.92
CA LEU A 424 -6.31 -3.98 17.87
C LEU A 424 -7.48 -2.99 17.75
N ARG A 425 -8.73 -3.47 17.93
CA ARG A 425 -9.91 -2.59 17.95
C ARG A 425 -9.83 -1.60 19.11
N THR A 426 -9.52 -2.08 20.32
CA THR A 426 -9.34 -1.25 21.52
C THR A 426 -8.22 -0.24 21.32
N PHE A 427 -7.04 -0.69 20.91
CA PHE A 427 -5.87 0.17 20.69
C PHE A 427 -6.09 1.22 19.61
N ARG A 428 -6.90 0.93 18.58
CA ARG A 428 -7.29 1.91 17.58
C ARG A 428 -8.17 3.02 18.15
N LEU A 429 -9.10 2.69 19.04
CA LEU A 429 -9.92 3.70 19.71
C LEU A 429 -9.07 4.60 20.61
N GLU A 430 -8.17 4.00 21.40
CA GLU A 430 -7.21 4.72 22.23
C GLU A 430 -6.30 5.64 21.40
N ALA A 431 -5.72 5.13 20.31
CA ALA A 431 -4.88 5.92 19.41
C ALA A 431 -5.65 7.10 18.79
N LYS A 432 -6.92 6.92 18.38
CA LYS A 432 -7.76 8.03 17.88
C LYS A 432 -8.04 9.06 18.97
N ALA A 433 -8.31 8.63 20.20
CA ALA A 433 -8.54 9.52 21.33
C ALA A 433 -7.28 10.33 21.66
N ASN A 434 -6.13 9.67 21.77
CA ASN A 434 -4.84 10.29 22.04
C ASN A 434 -4.43 11.26 20.92
N MET A 435 -4.63 10.89 19.65
CA MET A 435 -4.38 11.77 18.50
C MET A 435 -5.17 13.09 18.57
N ARG A 436 -6.44 13.02 18.99
CA ARG A 436 -7.30 14.21 19.14
C ARG A 436 -6.91 15.10 20.33
N ALA A 437 -6.44 14.48 21.41
CA ALA A 437 -6.02 15.19 22.62
C ALA A 437 -4.60 15.78 22.51
N GLU A 438 -3.74 15.18 21.69
CA GLU A 438 -2.34 15.57 21.53
C GLU A 438 -2.18 16.86 20.73
N LYS A 439 -1.27 17.72 21.18
CA LYS A 439 -0.96 19.02 20.58
C LYS A 439 0.41 19.05 19.93
N ASP A 440 1.33 18.19 20.36
CA ASP A 440 2.64 18.05 19.72
C ASP A 440 2.48 17.40 18.34
N PRO A 441 2.85 18.09 17.24
CA PRO A 441 2.71 17.56 15.88
C PRO A 441 3.45 16.24 15.64
N ALA A 442 4.58 15.99 16.31
CA ALA A 442 5.33 14.73 16.15
C ALA A 442 4.56 13.55 16.77
N LYS A 443 4.08 13.73 18.00
CA LYS A 443 3.27 12.71 18.69
C LYS A 443 1.91 12.51 18.03
N GLN A 444 1.29 13.58 17.55
CA GLN A 444 0.05 13.48 16.79
C GLN A 444 0.24 12.65 15.50
N ARG A 445 1.35 12.86 14.77
CA ARG A 445 1.71 12.03 13.61
C ARG A 445 1.94 10.56 13.98
N HIS A 446 2.58 10.30 15.13
CA HIS A 446 2.75 8.95 15.65
C HIS A 446 1.40 8.25 15.93
N PHE A 447 0.49 8.91 16.66
CA PHE A 447 -0.85 8.36 16.91
C PHE A 447 -1.68 8.19 15.63
N HIS A 448 -1.51 9.09 14.67
CA HIS A 448 -2.10 8.96 13.35
C HIS A 448 -1.57 7.71 12.61
N ALA A 449 -0.26 7.44 12.67
CA ALA A 449 0.34 6.24 12.09
C ALA A 449 -0.13 4.96 12.78
N LEU A 450 -0.27 4.97 14.12
CA LEU A 450 -0.82 3.86 14.90
C LEU A 450 -2.26 3.54 14.49
N GLN A 451 -3.17 4.53 14.52
CA GLN A 451 -4.58 4.28 14.18
C GLN A 451 -4.74 3.80 12.74
N ASN A 452 -3.93 4.32 11.81
CA ASN A 452 -3.96 3.90 10.42
C ASN A 452 -3.46 2.45 10.27
N THR A 453 -2.38 2.11 10.96
CA THR A 453 -1.85 0.75 11.01
C THR A 453 -2.91 -0.23 11.51
N PHE A 454 -3.56 0.04 12.64
CA PHE A 454 -4.59 -0.87 13.15
C PHE A 454 -5.81 -0.93 12.26
N LYS A 455 -6.25 0.20 11.65
CA LYS A 455 -7.33 0.18 10.65
C LYS A 455 -7.02 -0.80 9.53
N ILE A 456 -5.81 -0.74 8.98
CA ILE A 456 -5.36 -1.64 7.91
C ILE A 456 -5.36 -3.09 8.40
N LEU A 457 -4.81 -3.36 9.59
CA LEU A 457 -4.73 -4.72 10.12
C LEU A 457 -6.11 -5.31 10.40
N ILE A 458 -6.97 -4.58 11.12
CA ILE A 458 -8.36 -4.98 11.45
C ILE A 458 -9.11 -5.38 10.17
N ASN A 459 -9.09 -4.52 9.14
CA ASN A 459 -9.76 -4.80 7.87
C ASN A 459 -9.14 -5.99 7.12
N SER A 460 -7.89 -6.34 7.43
CA SER A 460 -7.18 -7.45 6.80
C SER A 460 -7.39 -8.81 7.48
N PHE A 461 -7.95 -8.88 8.70
CA PHE A 461 -8.27 -10.15 9.35
C PHE A 461 -9.30 -10.95 8.54
N TYR A 462 -10.27 -10.27 7.92
CA TYR A 462 -11.19 -10.92 6.97
C TYR A 462 -10.44 -11.49 5.76
N GLY A 463 -9.58 -10.68 5.14
CA GLY A 463 -8.77 -11.12 4.02
C GLY A 463 -7.84 -12.29 4.37
N TYR A 464 -7.42 -12.40 5.64
CA TYR A 464 -6.63 -13.52 6.13
C TYR A 464 -7.40 -14.84 6.15
N LEU A 465 -8.69 -14.84 6.53
CA LEU A 465 -9.51 -16.07 6.50
C LEU A 465 -9.56 -16.70 5.11
N GLY A 466 -9.61 -15.89 4.05
CA GLY A 466 -9.58 -16.35 2.65
C GLY A 466 -8.18 -16.51 2.04
N PHE A 467 -7.10 -16.44 2.83
CA PHE A 467 -5.73 -16.43 2.33
C PHE A 467 -5.11 -17.83 2.31
N ALA A 468 -5.04 -18.46 1.14
CA ALA A 468 -4.53 -19.82 0.94
C ALA A 468 -3.12 -20.11 1.50
N GLN A 469 -2.26 -19.10 1.65
CA GLN A 469 -0.90 -19.26 2.17
C GLN A 469 -0.80 -18.95 3.68
N GLY A 470 -1.94 -18.67 4.32
CA GLY A 470 -2.05 -18.52 5.77
C GLY A 470 -2.29 -19.89 6.41
N HIS A 471 -1.49 -20.27 7.40
CA HIS A 471 -1.62 -21.58 8.04
C HIS A 471 -2.95 -21.69 8.80
N PHE A 472 -3.37 -20.59 9.43
CA PHE A 472 -4.61 -20.50 10.20
C PHE A 472 -5.73 -19.82 9.40
N ALA A 473 -5.63 -19.79 8.06
CA ALA A 473 -6.73 -19.32 7.24
C ALA A 473 -7.87 -20.35 7.26
N ASP A 474 -9.11 -19.88 7.14
CA ASP A 474 -10.32 -20.69 7.25
C ASP A 474 -11.39 -20.14 6.28
N PHE A 475 -11.49 -20.78 5.11
CA PHE A 475 -12.40 -20.37 4.04
C PHE A 475 -13.87 -20.56 4.44
N ASP A 476 -14.17 -21.51 5.33
CA ASP A 476 -15.54 -21.73 5.80
C ASP A 476 -15.92 -20.61 6.79
N ALA A 477 -15.00 -20.18 7.65
CA ALA A 477 -15.19 -18.98 8.48
C ALA A 477 -15.36 -17.72 7.62
N ALA A 478 -14.57 -17.55 6.56
CA ALA A 478 -14.74 -16.43 5.61
C ALA A 478 -16.13 -16.42 4.98
N ALA A 479 -16.62 -17.59 4.54
CA ALA A 479 -17.95 -17.74 3.96
C ALA A 479 -19.07 -17.44 4.97
N ARG A 480 -18.91 -17.85 6.25
CA ARG A 480 -19.86 -17.51 7.32
C ARG A 480 -19.92 -16.00 7.54
N VAL A 481 -18.77 -15.32 7.60
CA VAL A 481 -18.70 -13.87 7.77
C VAL A 481 -19.44 -13.14 6.65
N THR A 482 -19.23 -13.53 5.39
CA THR A 482 -19.93 -12.89 4.27
C THR A 482 -21.41 -13.21 4.25
N GLN A 483 -21.81 -14.43 4.62
CA GLN A 483 -23.23 -14.80 4.73
C GLN A 483 -23.95 -13.92 5.76
N ILE A 484 -23.41 -13.81 6.98
CA ILE A 484 -23.98 -12.95 8.03
C ILE A 484 -24.02 -11.49 7.56
N GLY A 485 -22.97 -11.01 6.89
CA GLY A 485 -22.94 -9.66 6.35
C GLY A 485 -24.04 -9.40 5.32
N ARG A 486 -24.25 -10.34 4.38
CA ARG A 486 -25.35 -10.28 3.41
C ARG A 486 -26.72 -10.26 4.09
N ASP A 487 -26.91 -11.09 5.11
CA ASP A 487 -28.19 -11.20 5.81
C ASP A 487 -28.51 -9.94 6.63
N LEU A 488 -27.49 -9.34 7.29
CA LEU A 488 -27.64 -8.07 8.00
C LEU A 488 -27.98 -6.93 7.04
N LEU A 489 -27.29 -6.81 5.91
CA LEU A 489 -27.57 -5.75 4.93
C LEU A 489 -28.97 -5.90 4.32
N LYS A 490 -29.40 -7.13 4.00
CA LYS A 490 -30.78 -7.38 3.55
C LYS A 490 -31.79 -6.94 4.60
N LYS A 491 -31.57 -7.27 5.88
CA LYS A 491 -32.42 -6.82 6.98
C LYS A 491 -32.51 -5.30 7.06
N MET A 492 -31.38 -4.59 6.93
CA MET A 492 -31.34 -3.13 6.91
C MET A 492 -32.09 -2.54 5.70
N ILE A 493 -31.93 -3.13 4.52
CA ILE A 493 -32.62 -2.73 3.29
C ILE A 493 -34.14 -2.90 3.44
N ASP A 494 -34.57 -4.06 3.93
CA ASP A 494 -35.99 -4.36 4.14
C ASP A 494 -36.61 -3.38 5.15
N TRP A 495 -35.90 -3.08 6.23
CA TRP A 495 -36.34 -2.11 7.22
C TRP A 495 -36.42 -0.69 6.65
N LEU A 496 -35.40 -0.23 5.93
CA LEU A 496 -35.39 1.10 5.29
C LEU A 496 -36.56 1.25 4.31
N ASN A 497 -36.79 0.25 3.46
CA ASN A 497 -37.92 0.25 2.53
C ASN A 497 -39.27 0.26 3.29
N ALA A 498 -39.39 -0.45 4.41
CA ALA A 498 -40.59 -0.45 5.23
C ALA A 498 -40.88 0.91 5.88
N GLN A 499 -39.85 1.70 6.20
CA GLN A 499 -39.98 3.08 6.67
C GLN A 499 -40.26 4.09 5.53
N GLY A 500 -40.38 3.63 4.28
CA GLY A 500 -40.64 4.47 3.12
C GLY A 500 -39.40 5.14 2.53
N ALA A 501 -38.20 4.75 2.95
CA ALA A 501 -36.97 5.12 2.25
C ALA A 501 -36.90 4.38 0.89
N GLN A 502 -36.24 5.00 -0.09
CA GLN A 502 -35.94 4.35 -1.36
C GLN A 502 -34.46 3.96 -1.38
N VAL A 503 -34.16 2.68 -1.18
CA VAL A 503 -32.80 2.18 -1.35
C VAL A 503 -32.38 2.30 -2.82
N ILE A 504 -31.17 2.82 -3.05
CA ILE A 504 -30.60 3.07 -4.37
C ILE A 504 -29.58 2.00 -4.73
N GLU A 505 -28.61 1.76 -3.85
CA GLU A 505 -27.48 0.84 -4.08
C GLU A 505 -26.91 0.37 -2.75
N VAL A 506 -26.38 -0.85 -2.72
CA VAL A 506 -25.56 -1.36 -1.61
C VAL A 506 -24.18 -1.74 -2.12
N ASP A 507 -23.12 -1.33 -1.40
CA ASP A 507 -21.74 -1.71 -1.69
C ASP A 507 -21.06 -2.24 -0.44
N THR A 508 -21.11 -3.57 -0.28
CA THR A 508 -20.34 -4.38 0.68
C THR A 508 -20.67 -4.14 2.16
N ASP A 509 -20.55 -2.92 2.64
CA ASP A 509 -20.75 -2.46 4.02
C ASP A 509 -21.62 -1.19 4.13
N GLY A 510 -21.82 -0.46 3.03
CA GLY A 510 -22.63 0.76 2.97
C GLY A 510 -23.90 0.65 2.12
N ILE A 511 -24.95 1.37 2.52
CA ILE A 511 -26.24 1.49 1.83
C ILE A 511 -26.48 2.96 1.46
N TYR A 512 -26.74 3.20 0.17
CA TYR A 512 -27.21 4.48 -0.33
C TYR A 512 -28.73 4.46 -0.49
N PHE A 513 -29.42 5.46 0.03
CA PHE A 513 -30.88 5.53 -0.03
C PHE A 513 -31.36 6.98 -0.06
N VAL A 514 -32.55 7.21 -0.60
CA VAL A 514 -33.29 8.47 -0.42
C VAL A 514 -34.15 8.30 0.85
N PRO A 515 -34.04 9.19 1.84
CA PRO A 515 -34.83 9.09 3.07
C PRO A 515 -36.33 9.23 2.77
N PRO A 516 -37.20 8.74 3.68
CA PRO A 516 -38.64 8.89 3.51
C PRO A 516 -39.04 10.37 3.42
N PRO A 517 -40.17 10.68 2.75
CA PRO A 517 -40.68 12.04 2.70
C PRO A 517 -40.97 12.55 4.11
N ILE A 518 -40.24 13.57 4.55
CA ILE A 518 -40.47 14.19 5.85
C ILE A 518 -41.81 14.97 5.75
N PRO A 519 -42.80 14.71 6.62
CA PRO A 519 -44.05 15.44 6.61
C PRO A 519 -43.79 16.92 6.88
N VAL A 520 -43.86 17.76 5.85
CA VAL A 520 -43.94 19.20 6.04
C VAL A 520 -45.39 19.47 6.44
N GLU A 521 -45.64 19.96 7.65
CA GLU A 521 -47.00 20.31 8.10
C GLU A 521 -47.72 21.11 7.00
N ALA A 522 -48.79 20.52 6.47
CA ALA A 522 -49.59 21.09 5.41
C ALA A 522 -50.35 22.32 5.95
N GLY A 523 -49.78 23.53 5.78
CA GLY A 523 -50.49 24.73 6.21
C GLY A 523 -49.80 26.09 6.06
N VAL A 524 -48.55 26.20 5.60
CA VAL A 524 -47.90 27.52 5.48
C VAL A 524 -47.45 27.78 4.05
N SER A 525 -48.19 28.63 3.33
CA SER A 525 -47.80 29.16 2.03
C SER A 525 -46.43 29.85 2.10
N PRO A 526 -45.59 29.75 1.05
CA PRO A 526 -44.28 30.40 1.01
C PRO A 526 -44.46 31.90 0.71
N ALA A 527 -44.91 32.66 1.70
CA ALA A 527 -44.83 34.11 1.68
C ALA A 527 -43.81 34.52 2.74
N LYS A 528 -42.65 34.97 2.25
CA LYS A 528 -41.65 35.82 2.93
C LYS A 528 -41.78 35.86 4.45
N ASN A 529 -41.00 35.07 5.19
CA ASN A 529 -40.37 35.47 6.45
C ASN A 529 -39.53 34.34 7.08
N ASN A 530 -38.45 34.76 7.74
CA ASN A 530 -37.47 33.96 8.47
C ASN A 530 -38.09 33.01 9.52
N LYS A 531 -38.43 31.78 9.11
CA LYS A 531 -38.68 30.63 10.00
C LYS A 531 -37.87 29.42 9.53
N ALA A 532 -36.54 29.50 9.57
CA ALA A 532 -35.66 28.36 9.29
C ALA A 532 -35.48 27.42 10.51
N ALA A 533 -35.87 27.85 11.72
CA ALA A 533 -35.62 27.09 12.95
C ALA A 533 -36.62 25.95 13.23
N GLY A 534 -37.88 26.06 12.77
CA GLY A 534 -38.92 25.03 13.05
C GLY A 534 -38.87 23.83 12.10
N THR A 535 -38.46 24.04 10.85
CA THR A 535 -38.30 22.98 9.83
C THR A 535 -36.99 22.21 9.97
N ALA A 536 -35.94 22.83 10.54
CA ALA A 536 -34.68 22.15 10.79
C ALA A 536 -34.78 21.15 11.97
N ALA A 537 -35.48 21.53 13.04
CA ALA A 537 -35.70 20.66 14.20
C ALA A 537 -36.45 19.37 13.84
N THR A 538 -37.48 19.47 12.98
CA THR A 538 -38.27 18.30 12.52
C THR A 538 -37.50 17.36 11.59
N ILE A 539 -36.53 17.88 10.83
CA ILE A 539 -35.65 17.06 9.98
C ILE A 539 -34.61 16.33 10.85
N GLU A 540 -34.00 17.01 11.82
CA GLU A 540 -33.05 16.40 12.75
C GLU A 540 -33.71 15.31 13.61
N GLU A 541 -34.95 15.53 14.06
CA GLU A 541 -35.75 14.54 14.77
C GLU A 541 -36.05 13.32 13.89
N ALA A 542 -36.51 13.52 12.66
CA ALA A 542 -36.75 12.41 11.72
C ALA A 542 -35.47 11.62 11.37
N ILE A 543 -34.32 12.30 11.29
CA ILE A 543 -33.00 11.66 11.13
C ILE A 543 -32.67 10.80 12.36
N ALA A 544 -32.86 11.35 13.57
CA ALA A 544 -32.58 10.66 14.81
C ALA A 544 -33.47 9.40 14.95
N GLU A 545 -34.76 9.52 14.67
CA GLU A 545 -35.70 8.38 14.68
C GLU A 545 -35.30 7.30 13.67
N LEU A 546 -34.95 7.67 12.44
CA LEU A 546 -34.51 6.71 11.43
C LEU A 546 -33.22 6.01 11.84
N ARG A 547 -32.28 6.76 12.44
CA ARG A 547 -31.00 6.22 12.93
C ARG A 547 -31.20 5.28 14.11
N GLU A 548 -31.95 5.69 15.11
CA GLU A 548 -32.23 4.88 16.31
C GLU A 548 -33.02 3.62 15.95
N GLY A 549 -34.01 3.75 15.07
CA GLY A 549 -34.79 2.62 14.57
C GLY A 549 -33.94 1.60 13.80
N LEU A 550 -33.05 2.05 12.91
CA LEU A 550 -32.16 1.16 12.17
C LEU A 550 -31.13 0.50 13.09
N ALA A 551 -30.58 1.25 14.06
CA ALA A 551 -29.64 0.72 15.04
C ALA A 551 -30.31 -0.35 15.94
N ALA A 552 -31.59 -0.18 16.27
CA ALA A 552 -32.35 -1.17 17.06
C ALA A 552 -32.57 -2.50 16.34
N GLU A 553 -32.52 -2.52 14.99
CA GLU A 553 -32.60 -3.75 14.22
C GLU A 553 -31.29 -4.55 14.20
N LEU A 554 -30.18 -3.92 14.58
CA LEU A 554 -28.86 -4.55 14.52
C LEU A 554 -28.54 -5.28 15.83
N PRO A 555 -27.85 -6.43 15.76
CA PRO A 555 -27.36 -7.12 16.93
C PRO A 555 -26.45 -6.21 17.78
N PRO A 556 -26.42 -6.38 19.12
CA PRO A 556 -25.45 -5.69 19.97
C PRO A 556 -24.02 -5.86 19.42
N GLY A 557 -23.22 -4.79 19.44
CA GLY A 557 -21.84 -4.82 18.94
C GLY A 557 -21.67 -4.58 17.44
N ILE A 558 -22.77 -4.55 16.67
CA ILE A 558 -22.80 -4.08 15.28
C ILE A 558 -23.36 -2.65 15.27
N GLU A 559 -22.53 -1.68 14.88
CA GLU A 559 -22.88 -0.27 14.88
C GLU A 559 -23.10 0.23 13.44
N VAL A 560 -24.19 0.97 13.23
CA VAL A 560 -24.45 1.68 11.98
C VAL A 560 -24.21 3.17 12.20
N GLU A 561 -23.45 3.78 11.30
CA GLU A 561 -23.17 5.21 11.28
C GLU A 561 -23.83 5.85 10.04
N PHE A 562 -24.40 7.03 10.21
CA PHE A 562 -24.96 7.83 9.11
C PHE A 562 -23.95 8.91 8.79
N ASP A 563 -23.16 8.67 7.75
CA ASP A 563 -21.86 9.34 7.63
C ASP A 563 -21.87 10.49 6.64
N GLU A 564 -22.70 10.40 5.60
CA GLU A 564 -22.64 11.34 4.49
C GLU A 564 -24.03 11.61 3.89
N GLN A 565 -24.23 12.86 3.46
CA GLN A 565 -25.42 13.31 2.75
C GLN A 565 -25.03 14.01 1.45
N PHE A 566 -25.72 13.66 0.38
CA PHE A 566 -25.43 14.11 -0.98
C PHE A 566 -26.65 14.80 -1.60
N ASP A 567 -26.40 15.87 -2.35
CA ASP A 567 -27.46 16.55 -3.11
C ASP A 567 -28.06 15.63 -4.17
N ALA A 568 -27.21 14.80 -4.78
CA ALA A 568 -27.63 13.80 -5.74
C ALA A 568 -26.60 12.67 -5.87
N MET A 569 -27.07 11.53 -6.38
CA MET A 569 -26.26 10.40 -6.79
C MET A 569 -26.64 10.01 -8.22
N PHE A 570 -25.67 9.79 -9.08
CA PHE A 570 -25.84 9.08 -10.34
C PHE A 570 -25.42 7.63 -10.17
N SER A 571 -26.39 6.70 -10.08
CA SER A 571 -26.13 5.26 -10.04
C SER A 571 -26.27 4.66 -11.43
N TYR A 572 -25.22 3.97 -11.90
CA TYR A 572 -25.15 3.40 -13.25
C TYR A 572 -25.10 1.87 -13.24
N LYS A 573 -24.23 1.31 -12.40
CA LYS A 573 -24.04 -0.13 -12.21
C LYS A 573 -23.50 -0.34 -10.80
N ALA A 574 -23.77 -1.49 -10.19
CA ALA A 574 -23.11 -1.93 -8.95
C ALA A 574 -21.61 -1.54 -8.89
N LYS A 575 -21.22 -0.83 -7.84
CA LYS A 575 -19.88 -0.26 -7.58
C LYS A 575 -19.44 0.83 -8.55
N ASN A 576 -20.33 1.39 -9.36
CA ASN A 576 -20.04 2.39 -10.38
C ASN A 576 -21.11 3.49 -10.33
N TYR A 577 -20.82 4.52 -9.53
CA TYR A 577 -21.72 5.63 -9.25
C TYR A 577 -20.94 6.93 -9.03
N ALA A 578 -21.63 8.06 -9.12
CA ALA A 578 -21.09 9.37 -8.77
C ALA A 578 -21.99 10.04 -7.73
N LEU A 579 -21.38 10.83 -6.85
CA LEU A 579 -22.04 11.54 -5.76
C LEU A 579 -21.78 13.03 -5.93
N LEU A 580 -22.82 13.86 -5.77
CA LEU A 580 -22.72 15.31 -5.72
C LEU A 580 -22.77 15.75 -4.25
N THR A 581 -21.67 16.29 -3.73
CA THR A 581 -21.59 16.79 -2.35
C THR A 581 -22.40 18.07 -2.19
N ARG A 582 -22.74 18.42 -0.96
CA ARG A 582 -23.40 19.70 -0.60
C ARG A 582 -22.56 20.93 -0.98
N GLU A 583 -21.25 20.76 -1.10
CA GLU A 583 -20.30 21.81 -1.52
C GLU A 583 -20.24 21.96 -3.05
N GLY A 584 -20.89 21.07 -3.80
CA GLY A 584 -20.95 21.08 -5.26
C GLY A 584 -19.83 20.29 -5.95
N ASP A 585 -19.09 19.47 -5.20
CA ASP A 585 -18.04 18.59 -5.72
C ASP A 585 -18.60 17.24 -6.16
N VAL A 586 -17.89 16.58 -7.09
CA VAL A 586 -18.27 15.26 -7.61
C VAL A 586 -17.30 14.20 -7.14
N ILE A 587 -17.83 13.19 -6.45
CA ILE A 587 -17.07 12.01 -6.04
C ILE A 587 -17.46 10.85 -6.95
N ILE A 588 -16.52 10.37 -7.75
CA ILE A 588 -16.74 9.21 -8.64
C ILE A 588 -16.21 7.94 -7.99
N LYS A 589 -17.06 6.92 -7.89
CA LYS A 589 -16.74 5.57 -7.44
C LYS A 589 -16.87 4.58 -8.59
N GLY A 590 -15.98 3.59 -8.63
CA GLY A 590 -15.96 2.56 -9.66
C GLY A 590 -15.05 2.83 -10.85
N GLY A 591 -14.57 1.73 -11.44
CA GLY A 591 -13.64 1.77 -12.56
C GLY A 591 -14.29 2.18 -13.88
N ALA A 592 -15.60 1.98 -14.08
CA ALA A 592 -16.26 2.28 -15.34
C ALA A 592 -16.32 3.80 -15.62
N LEU A 593 -16.51 4.60 -14.57
CA LEU A 593 -16.62 6.06 -14.67
C LEU A 593 -15.27 6.79 -14.57
N LYS A 594 -14.24 6.14 -13.99
CA LYS A 594 -12.92 6.74 -13.75
C LYS A 594 -11.75 5.98 -14.40
N SER A 595 -12.01 5.15 -15.41
CA SER A 595 -10.97 4.29 -16.00
C SER A 595 -9.78 5.09 -16.53
N ARG A 596 -8.58 4.85 -15.97
CA ARG A 596 -7.32 5.42 -16.47
C ARG A 596 -6.95 4.92 -17.88
N GLY A 597 -7.61 3.86 -18.36
CA GLY A 597 -7.46 3.37 -19.74
C GLY A 597 -8.22 4.21 -20.79
N LEU A 598 -8.98 5.22 -20.38
CA LEU A 598 -9.57 6.22 -21.27
C LEU A 598 -8.63 7.42 -21.43
N GLU A 599 -8.67 8.05 -22.60
CA GLU A 599 -8.01 9.34 -22.81
C GLU A 599 -8.49 10.36 -21.77
N LYS A 600 -7.58 11.23 -21.31
CA LYS A 600 -7.87 12.21 -20.25
C LYS A 600 -9.10 13.06 -20.56
N PHE A 601 -9.31 13.45 -21.82
CA PHE A 601 -10.48 14.22 -22.19
C PHE A 601 -11.80 13.51 -21.98
N GLN A 602 -11.87 12.19 -22.18
CA GLN A 602 -13.09 11.43 -21.98
C GLN A 602 -13.42 11.39 -20.49
N ARG A 603 -12.40 11.23 -19.63
CA ARG A 603 -12.58 11.27 -18.18
C ARG A 603 -13.13 12.62 -17.71
N VAL A 604 -12.53 13.72 -18.17
CA VAL A 604 -13.02 15.08 -17.85
C VAL A 604 -14.42 15.29 -18.39
N PHE A 605 -14.72 14.83 -19.60
CA PHE A 605 -16.06 14.92 -20.16
C PHE A 605 -17.09 14.15 -19.32
N LEU A 606 -16.78 12.90 -18.95
CA LEU A 606 -17.66 12.05 -18.15
C LEU A 606 -17.95 12.67 -16.78
N GLU A 607 -16.93 13.22 -16.13
CA GLU A 607 -17.07 13.89 -14.84
C GLU A 607 -17.99 15.12 -14.93
N GLU A 608 -17.73 16.03 -15.87
CA GLU A 608 -18.54 17.24 -16.09
C GLU A 608 -19.98 16.90 -16.53
N MET A 609 -20.13 15.94 -17.43
CA MET A 609 -21.44 15.49 -17.90
C MET A 609 -22.26 14.87 -16.76
N THR A 610 -21.64 14.03 -15.92
CA THR A 610 -22.30 13.43 -14.76
C THR A 610 -22.67 14.50 -13.73
N LYS A 611 -21.82 15.51 -13.54
CA LYS A 611 -22.12 16.68 -12.71
C LYS A 611 -23.35 17.42 -13.19
N LEU A 612 -23.43 17.72 -14.49
CA LEU A 612 -24.57 18.41 -15.10
C LEU A 612 -25.87 17.61 -14.96
N LEU A 613 -25.83 16.28 -15.15
CA LEU A 613 -26.97 15.40 -14.93
C LEU A 613 -27.49 15.49 -13.49
N MET A 614 -26.60 15.38 -12.51
CA MET A 614 -26.94 15.46 -11.08
C MET A 614 -27.48 16.85 -10.69
N GLN A 615 -26.97 17.91 -11.32
CA GLN A 615 -27.46 19.28 -11.16
C GLN A 615 -28.80 19.55 -11.88
N GLY A 616 -29.34 18.57 -12.61
CA GLY A 616 -30.60 18.74 -13.36
C GLY A 616 -30.48 19.65 -14.58
N LYS A 617 -29.30 19.70 -15.22
CA LYS A 617 -29.01 20.51 -16.41
C LYS A 617 -28.64 19.64 -17.63
N PRO A 618 -29.45 18.63 -18.01
CA PRO A 618 -29.11 17.74 -19.11
C PRO A 618 -28.96 18.47 -20.47
N GLU A 619 -29.66 19.58 -20.66
CA GLU A 619 -29.58 20.42 -21.85
C GLU A 619 -28.18 21.00 -22.10
N ALA A 620 -27.44 21.35 -21.03
CA ALA A 620 -26.08 21.90 -21.11
C ALA A 620 -25.03 20.87 -21.58
N ILE A 621 -25.39 19.58 -21.62
CA ILE A 621 -24.48 18.52 -22.08
C ILE A 621 -24.22 18.64 -23.59
N VAL A 622 -25.20 19.16 -24.36
CA VAL A 622 -25.03 19.42 -25.79
C VAL A 622 -23.90 20.43 -26.01
N ASP A 623 -23.95 21.56 -25.30
CA ASP A 623 -22.92 22.60 -25.35
C ASP A 623 -21.55 22.07 -24.87
N LEU A 624 -21.52 21.24 -23.83
CA LEU A 624 -20.30 20.60 -23.34
C LEU A 624 -19.66 19.71 -24.42
N ARG A 625 -20.48 18.89 -25.09
CA ARG A 625 -20.04 18.02 -26.18
C ARG A 625 -19.50 18.84 -27.35
N GLU A 626 -20.23 19.87 -27.79
CA GLU A 626 -19.81 20.74 -28.89
C GLU A 626 -18.50 21.47 -28.56
N LYS A 627 -18.34 21.96 -27.33
CA LYS A 627 -17.10 22.57 -26.84
C LYS A 627 -15.91 21.61 -26.91
N PHE A 628 -16.09 20.36 -26.47
CA PHE A 628 -15.04 19.35 -26.50
C PHE A 628 -14.68 18.99 -27.94
N GLU A 629 -15.69 18.77 -28.79
CA GLU A 629 -15.50 18.47 -30.21
C GLU A 629 -14.79 19.60 -30.96
N LYS A 630 -15.20 20.85 -30.75
CA LYS A 630 -14.56 22.04 -31.34
C LYS A 630 -13.09 22.12 -30.96
N LYS A 631 -12.76 21.93 -29.67
CA LYS A 631 -11.37 21.96 -29.18
C LYS A 631 -10.49 20.90 -29.81
N ILE A 632 -11.04 19.70 -30.06
CA ILE A 632 -10.34 18.63 -30.78
C ILE A 632 -10.16 19.00 -32.26
N ARG A 633 -11.24 19.41 -32.95
CA ARG A 633 -11.22 19.74 -34.39
C ARG A 633 -10.27 20.91 -34.69
N ASN A 634 -10.26 21.92 -33.85
CA ASN A 634 -9.42 23.09 -33.96
C ASN A 634 -7.98 22.85 -33.46
N ARG A 635 -7.68 21.65 -32.92
CA ARG A 635 -6.37 21.30 -32.34
C ARG A 635 -5.93 22.25 -31.22
N GLU A 636 -6.90 22.72 -30.43
CA GLU A 636 -6.67 23.63 -29.30
C GLU A 636 -6.16 22.88 -28.07
N TRP A 637 -6.40 21.58 -27.98
CA TRP A 637 -5.93 20.76 -26.87
C TRP A 637 -4.50 20.30 -27.03
N LYS A 638 -3.78 20.39 -25.91
CA LYS A 638 -2.49 19.75 -25.72
C LYS A 638 -2.64 18.23 -25.82
N ILE A 639 -1.54 17.57 -26.20
CA ILE A 639 -1.52 16.13 -26.45
C ILE A 639 -1.84 15.30 -25.20
N ASP A 640 -1.58 15.82 -24.00
CA ASP A 640 -1.89 15.15 -22.73
C ASP A 640 -3.39 14.92 -22.52
N MET A 641 -4.24 15.73 -23.16
CA MET A 641 -5.69 15.53 -23.17
C MET A 641 -6.11 14.35 -24.05
N LEU A 642 -5.34 14.07 -25.11
CA LEU A 642 -5.67 13.11 -26.16
C LEU A 642 -4.91 11.78 -26.03
N MET A 643 -3.87 11.73 -25.20
CA MET A 643 -3.10 10.53 -24.98
C MET A 643 -3.83 9.56 -24.04
N LYS A 644 -3.56 8.27 -24.25
CA LYS A 644 -3.92 7.15 -23.40
C LYS A 644 -2.65 6.57 -22.80
N THR A 645 -2.73 6.14 -21.54
CA THR A 645 -1.63 5.50 -20.81
C THR A 645 -2.02 4.10 -20.38
N ASP A 646 -1.31 3.10 -20.90
CA ASP A 646 -1.51 1.70 -20.51
C ASP A 646 -0.32 1.20 -19.69
N THR A 647 -0.59 0.37 -18.68
CA THR A 647 0.45 -0.29 -17.87
C THR A 647 0.68 -1.71 -18.38
N LEU A 648 1.93 -2.06 -18.69
CA LEU A 648 2.31 -3.40 -19.12
C LEU A 648 2.18 -4.39 -17.96
N GLN A 649 1.48 -5.50 -18.18
CA GLN A 649 1.25 -6.56 -17.16
C GLN A 649 2.16 -7.78 -17.35
N ASP A 650 2.43 -8.13 -18.60
CA ASP A 650 3.37 -9.16 -19.02
C ASP A 650 4.66 -8.54 -19.57
N SER A 651 5.77 -9.29 -19.51
CA SER A 651 7.01 -8.94 -20.23
C SER A 651 6.78 -8.98 -21.75
N LEU A 652 7.62 -8.27 -22.50
CA LEU A 652 7.52 -8.23 -23.96
C LEU A 652 7.64 -9.62 -24.60
N ASP A 653 8.50 -10.49 -24.08
CA ASP A 653 8.64 -11.87 -24.55
C ASP A 653 7.40 -12.72 -24.26
N LYS A 654 6.85 -12.61 -23.04
CA LYS A 654 5.62 -13.32 -22.68
C LYS A 654 4.43 -12.83 -23.51
N TYR A 655 4.37 -11.53 -23.80
CA TYR A 655 3.40 -10.99 -24.74
C TYR A 655 3.55 -11.59 -26.14
N ARG A 656 4.76 -11.60 -26.71
CA ARG A 656 5.04 -12.22 -28.03
C ARG A 656 4.63 -13.69 -28.05
N ALA A 657 4.96 -14.46 -27.02
CA ALA A 657 4.59 -15.86 -26.90
C ALA A 657 3.05 -16.05 -26.86
N LYS A 658 2.33 -15.18 -26.12
CA LYS A 658 0.86 -15.20 -26.09
C LYS A 658 0.22 -14.84 -27.43
N ILE A 659 0.77 -13.87 -28.18
CA ILE A 659 0.29 -13.54 -29.53
C ILE A 659 0.51 -14.74 -30.47
N ALA A 660 1.71 -15.33 -30.45
CA ALA A 660 2.04 -16.50 -31.27
C ALA A 660 1.15 -17.71 -30.95
N GLY A 661 0.82 -17.92 -29.68
CA GLY A 661 -0.10 -18.96 -29.22
C GLY A 661 -1.59 -18.58 -29.28
N SER A 662 -1.97 -17.46 -29.90
CA SER A 662 -3.36 -16.95 -29.96
C SER A 662 -4.07 -16.79 -28.61
N ALA A 663 -3.31 -16.73 -27.51
CA ALA A 663 -3.83 -16.53 -26.15
C ALA A 663 -4.08 -15.05 -25.81
N ARG A 664 -3.76 -14.13 -26.73
CA ARG A 664 -3.94 -12.68 -26.57
C ARG A 664 -4.02 -11.97 -27.93
N ASN A 665 -4.74 -10.85 -27.99
CA ASN A 665 -4.77 -9.94 -29.15
C ASN A 665 -3.66 -8.89 -29.09
N ARG A 666 -3.27 -8.36 -30.26
CA ARG A 666 -2.29 -7.27 -30.33
C ARG A 666 -2.78 -6.03 -29.58
N ALA A 667 -1.88 -5.38 -28.85
CA ALA A 667 -2.16 -4.19 -28.06
C ALA A 667 -1.16 -3.08 -28.40
N ALA A 668 -1.66 -1.88 -28.71
CA ALA A 668 -0.85 -0.74 -29.18
C ALA A 668 0.33 -0.43 -28.24
N ALA A 669 0.10 -0.42 -26.92
CA ALA A 669 1.15 -0.20 -25.93
C ALA A 669 2.31 -1.19 -26.10
N TYR A 670 2.01 -2.49 -26.26
CA TYR A 670 3.03 -3.52 -26.44
C TYR A 670 3.74 -3.42 -27.78
N GLU A 671 3.01 -3.17 -28.87
CA GLU A 671 3.63 -3.00 -30.19
C GLU A 671 4.55 -1.78 -30.23
N LEU A 672 4.16 -0.66 -29.60
CA LEU A 672 5.00 0.52 -29.43
C LEU A 672 6.23 0.24 -28.55
N ALA A 673 6.05 -0.50 -27.46
CA ALA A 673 7.15 -0.94 -26.60
C ALA A 673 8.20 -1.71 -27.42
N LEU A 674 7.74 -2.69 -28.19
CA LEU A 674 8.57 -3.52 -29.06
C LEU A 674 9.26 -2.69 -30.15
N ALA A 675 8.52 -1.81 -30.83
CA ALA A 675 9.04 -0.96 -31.90
C ALA A 675 10.07 0.06 -31.40
N SER A 676 9.96 0.50 -30.14
CA SER A 676 10.90 1.45 -29.56
C SER A 676 12.31 0.89 -29.36
N GLY A 677 12.45 -0.44 -29.31
CA GLY A 677 13.71 -1.11 -28.96
C GLY A 677 14.14 -0.93 -27.49
N ARG A 678 13.33 -0.28 -26.64
CA ARG A 678 13.62 -0.05 -25.22
C ARG A 678 13.24 -1.27 -24.38
N ASN A 679 13.95 -1.44 -23.26
CA ASN A 679 13.76 -2.57 -22.35
C ASN A 679 12.63 -2.35 -21.35
N TYR A 680 11.38 -2.36 -21.83
CA TYR A 680 10.20 -2.25 -20.96
C TYR A 680 9.90 -3.53 -20.16
N ARG A 681 9.40 -3.37 -18.94
CA ARG A 681 9.11 -4.41 -17.96
C ARG A 681 7.66 -4.33 -17.45
N PRO A 682 7.12 -5.41 -16.87
CA PRO A 682 5.84 -5.34 -16.16
C PRO A 682 5.83 -4.23 -15.10
N GLY A 683 4.77 -3.43 -15.12
CA GLY A 683 4.59 -2.23 -14.31
C GLY A 683 4.95 -0.93 -15.04
N ASP A 684 5.67 -0.97 -16.16
CA ASP A 684 5.95 0.23 -16.96
C ASP A 684 4.68 0.78 -17.63
N GLN A 685 4.64 2.11 -17.73
CA GLN A 685 3.55 2.84 -18.36
C GLN A 685 3.96 3.32 -19.76
N ILE A 686 3.06 3.14 -20.73
CA ILE A 686 3.25 3.63 -22.10
C ILE A 686 2.12 4.57 -22.43
N SER A 687 2.49 5.84 -22.65
CA SER A 687 1.60 6.90 -23.09
C SER A 687 1.68 7.04 -24.61
N TYR A 688 0.54 6.95 -25.28
CA TYR A 688 0.44 7.05 -26.74
C TYR A 688 -0.86 7.73 -27.15
N TYR A 689 -0.91 8.29 -28.34
CA TYR A 689 -2.12 8.89 -28.92
C TYR A 689 -2.28 8.40 -30.36
N ILE A 690 -3.51 8.35 -30.84
CA ILE A 690 -3.82 7.82 -32.17
C ILE A 690 -3.73 8.95 -33.19
N THR A 691 -3.04 8.70 -34.30
CA THR A 691 -2.94 9.64 -35.44
C THR A 691 -3.28 8.93 -36.75
N GLY A 692 -3.67 9.71 -37.76
CA GLY A 692 -4.00 9.21 -39.09
C GLY A 692 -5.50 9.08 -39.35
N ALA A 693 -5.87 8.94 -40.64
CA ALA A 693 -7.25 8.87 -41.11
C ALA A 693 -7.75 7.44 -41.38
N THR A 694 -6.88 6.43 -41.27
CA THR A 694 -7.21 5.04 -41.58
C THR A 694 -7.00 4.14 -40.37
N LYS A 695 -7.94 3.20 -40.19
CA LYS A 695 -7.94 2.16 -39.14
C LYS A 695 -6.92 1.04 -39.45
N LYS A 696 -5.74 1.37 -39.96
CA LYS A 696 -4.66 0.40 -40.20
C LYS A 696 -3.63 0.58 -39.08
N LEU A 697 -3.67 -0.36 -38.13
CA LEU A 697 -2.64 -0.62 -37.13
C LEU A 697 -1.40 -1.22 -37.79
#